data_AF-A0AAV0AWV3-F1
#
_entry.id   AF-A0AAV0AWV3-F1
#
_cell.length_a   1.000
_cell.length_b   1.000
_cell.length_c   1.000
_cell.angle_alpha   90.00
_cell.angle_beta   90.00
_cell.angle_gamma   90.00
#
_symmetry.space_group_name_H-M   'P 1'
#
loop_
_entity.id
_entity.type
_entity.pdbx_description
1 polymer ?
#
loop_
_entity_poly.entity_id
_entity_poly.type
_entity_poly.pdbx_seq_one_letter_code
_entity_poly.pdbx_strand_id
1 'polypeptide(L)'
;MTDQHKETDDGENQRVKQDESADDHSDDQQQQQEVGVITTSQSDGPGADEVRRIQLLLRHLSNDLNKLLRGEATDLRGLEQLLPTTSVEPDKQQQESDKQLRDLSETLKDKRDKIDRLKVYDSDEVERLRRDLSSLEEQSINQRESQRSSINLELEQLQTKLRAEEEKRAKSISLLRAVRTKLVQTEKEKVEVEAELKRIKTESEKREADNQSLIKGLEDDLTRLKISNEQQNSRSKHIYERELASIRSQAERELTQQRSQFELDQITLKSSLEKEVLNKSQRITSLENRLKDALREKERLFEELQACQSEVESIRSKDDRLEAQIGELNHQLNQSNDQIQTLSEELDRLRKTSSSLSLSSSSSAKATATLIPSSSSSYREESELERTIKDLENQYALKLSSLNDRVIQLEKERNDVEQELSGSLRERLKEIERMRAEANQKSHDYGDNLTNMKNRNEERDRGIEELMKLKEKLSLAELTTNSQNLTIHNFKEEIDRLKEELTVAKQKQERLEEDQRQSLDREERLRANAQSIRDELRKVQNGILSNETKRGKGVGFFASFSNINSQQSPTKTSRSGNARTRTVTNSPKTPRIDTPSINSDSSKINNKDRTSSSSSISSVTSPSSSSSSVRSKRTLYKQKEDRGSDLNINQPTHDGQHQQRKTIKDDDNQDDDGEGDEAEVNFEYIRNTLLQFLEHKEMRPHLVRVLGVILHFTPQEIRRLAANSTL
;
A
#
# COMPACT_ATOMS: atom_id res chain seq x y z
N MET A 1 -44.66 56.90 8.71
CA MET A 1 -45.56 57.30 9.81
C MET A 1 -46.50 56.15 10.05
N THR A 2 -46.53 55.70 11.31
CA THR A 2 -47.40 54.69 11.96
C THR A 2 -47.43 53.27 11.39
N ASP A 3 -47.40 52.20 12.17
CA ASP A 3 -46.84 51.82 13.48
C ASP A 3 -47.29 50.36 13.66
N GLN A 4 -46.44 49.54 14.26
CA GLN A 4 -46.76 48.37 15.10
C GLN A 4 -47.82 47.34 14.63
N HIS A 5 -47.37 46.11 14.39
CA HIS A 5 -47.83 45.00 15.24
C HIS A 5 -46.76 43.90 15.35
N LYS A 6 -46.54 43.54 16.60
CA LYS A 6 -45.62 42.56 17.16
C LYS A 6 -46.54 41.47 17.70
N GLU A 7 -46.44 40.25 17.20
CA GLU A 7 -47.14 39.12 17.79
C GLU A 7 -46.20 37.92 17.84
N THR A 8 -45.88 37.60 19.08
CA THR A 8 -45.19 36.42 19.60
C THR A 8 -46.15 35.23 19.56
N ASP A 9 -45.70 34.08 19.09
CA ASP A 9 -46.33 32.80 19.44
C ASP A 9 -45.22 31.79 19.79
N ASP A 10 -45.00 31.70 21.10
CA ASP A 10 -44.30 30.63 21.79
C ASP A 10 -45.35 29.57 22.12
N GLY A 11 -45.12 28.30 21.76
CA GLY A 11 -46.03 27.22 22.11
C GLY A 11 -45.41 25.83 21.98
N GLU A 12 -44.73 25.42 23.04
CA GLU A 12 -44.82 24.09 23.67
C GLU A 12 -44.55 22.82 22.83
N ASN A 13 -43.40 22.19 23.11
CA ASN A 13 -43.44 20.79 23.57
C ASN A 13 -42.25 20.47 24.49
N GLN A 14 -42.49 20.59 25.79
CA GLN A 14 -41.64 20.06 26.85
C GLN A 14 -42.22 18.77 27.41
N ARG A 15 -41.32 17.81 27.66
CA ARG A 15 -41.34 16.79 28.73
C ARG A 15 -42.32 15.62 28.59
N VAL A 16 -41.71 14.44 28.42
CA VAL A 16 -41.79 13.41 29.46
C VAL A 16 -40.37 12.96 29.80
N LYS A 17 -40.03 13.14 31.08
CA LYS A 17 -38.90 12.56 31.81
C LYS A 17 -39.28 11.16 32.30
N GLN A 18 -38.31 10.27 32.46
CA GLN A 18 -37.99 9.50 33.68
C GLN A 18 -37.04 8.37 33.25
N ASP A 19 -35.77 8.43 33.67
CA ASP A 19 -35.25 7.88 34.94
C ASP A 19 -35.29 6.36 34.96
N GLU A 20 -34.12 5.73 34.78
CA GLU A 20 -33.73 4.55 35.55
C GLU A 20 -32.20 4.31 35.48
N SER A 21 -31.60 4.36 36.68
CA SER A 21 -30.41 3.64 37.19
C SER A 21 -29.13 3.61 36.34
N ALA A 22 -28.02 4.22 36.79
CA ALA A 22 -27.16 3.80 37.90
C ALA A 22 -26.38 2.50 37.62
N ASP A 23 -25.07 2.56 37.91
CA ASP A 23 -24.05 1.50 37.87
C ASP A 23 -23.51 1.13 36.47
N ASP A 24 -22.31 1.60 36.10
CA ASP A 24 -21.07 0.86 36.40
C ASP A 24 -19.80 1.55 35.81
N HIS A 25 -18.83 1.75 36.69
CA HIS A 25 -17.38 1.84 36.47
C HIS A 25 -16.76 3.00 35.66
N SER A 26 -16.37 4.00 36.45
CA SER A 26 -15.12 4.77 36.35
C SER A 26 -13.86 3.90 36.23
N ASP A 27 -13.03 4.17 35.21
CA ASP A 27 -11.57 3.95 35.09
C ASP A 27 -11.17 4.72 33.80
N ASP A 28 -10.42 5.81 33.77
CA ASP A 28 -8.98 5.94 34.05
C ASP A 28 -8.64 7.43 34.19
N GLN A 29 -8.63 7.98 35.40
CA GLN A 29 -7.88 9.19 35.76
C GLN A 29 -7.77 9.27 37.29
N GLN A 30 -6.82 8.51 37.87
CA GLN A 30 -6.07 8.87 39.10
C GLN A 30 -5.09 7.75 39.46
N GLN A 31 -3.79 8.01 39.30
CA GLN A 31 -2.70 7.54 40.16
C GLN A 31 -1.50 8.47 39.85
N GLN A 32 -1.30 9.54 40.62
CA GLN A 32 -0.50 9.59 41.86
C GLN A 32 0.94 9.13 41.57
N GLN A 33 1.93 10.04 41.54
CA GLN A 33 2.67 10.46 42.74
C GLN A 33 2.81 9.33 43.78
N GLU A 34 3.70 8.38 43.50
CA GLU A 34 4.45 7.70 44.55
C GLU A 34 5.94 7.73 44.17
N VAL A 35 6.67 8.62 44.86
CA VAL A 35 8.11 8.47 45.09
C VAL A 35 8.24 7.35 46.12
N GLY A 36 8.12 6.11 45.63
CA GLY A 36 8.29 4.88 46.39
C GLY A 36 9.74 4.43 46.33
N VAL A 37 10.49 4.76 47.38
CA VAL A 37 11.74 4.12 47.75
C VAL A 37 11.46 2.62 47.97
N ILE A 38 11.87 1.78 47.02
CA ILE A 38 12.00 0.32 47.22
C ILE A 38 13.49 0.03 47.09
N THR A 39 14.27 0.18 48.17
CA THR A 39 14.68 -0.96 49.01
C THR A 39 14.88 -2.24 48.21
N THR A 40 16.05 -2.34 47.58
CA THR A 40 16.66 -3.63 47.23
C THR A 40 16.83 -4.44 48.51
N SER A 41 15.79 -5.19 48.85
CA SER A 41 15.85 -6.34 49.75
C SER A 41 16.65 -7.41 49.01
N GLN A 42 17.97 -7.30 49.14
CA GLN A 42 18.86 -8.43 49.00
C GLN A 42 18.33 -9.53 49.92
N SER A 43 17.89 -10.63 49.32
CA SER A 43 17.70 -11.88 50.02
C SER A 43 19.05 -12.30 50.60
N ASP A 44 19.24 -12.00 51.87
CA ASP A 44 20.26 -12.61 52.72
C ASP A 44 19.94 -14.10 52.84
N GLY A 45 20.38 -14.86 51.84
CA GLY A 45 20.58 -16.29 52.01
C GLY A 45 21.70 -16.51 53.03
N PRO A 46 21.64 -17.55 53.88
CA PRO A 46 22.61 -17.81 54.95
C PRO A 46 24.05 -18.13 54.48
N GLY A 47 24.38 -17.86 53.21
CA GLY A 47 25.75 -17.93 52.66
C GLY A 47 26.33 -16.57 52.24
N ALA A 48 25.56 -15.47 52.23
CA ALA A 48 26.06 -14.16 51.77
C ALA A 48 27.07 -13.55 52.75
N ASP A 49 26.87 -13.75 54.06
CA ASP A 49 27.80 -13.33 55.09
C ASP A 49 29.08 -14.18 55.10
N GLU A 50 28.99 -15.47 54.78
CA GLU A 50 30.16 -16.35 54.66
C GLU A 50 31.01 -15.97 53.44
N VAL A 51 30.37 -15.62 52.32
CA VAL A 51 31.06 -15.13 51.12
C VAL A 51 31.69 -13.75 51.36
N ARG A 52 31.02 -12.85 52.08
CA ARG A 52 31.61 -11.56 52.50
C ARG A 52 32.75 -11.75 53.50
N ARG A 53 32.66 -12.72 54.43
CA ARG A 53 33.75 -13.08 55.35
C ARG A 53 34.96 -13.65 54.61
N ILE A 54 34.73 -14.53 53.63
CA ILE A 54 35.78 -15.13 52.80
C ILE A 54 36.40 -14.08 51.89
N GLN A 55 35.63 -13.14 51.32
CA GLN A 55 36.16 -12.02 50.54
C GLN A 55 36.96 -11.03 51.40
N LEU A 56 36.54 -10.74 52.64
CA LEU A 56 37.31 -9.92 53.58
C LEU A 56 38.60 -10.64 54.02
N LEU A 57 38.57 -11.94 54.28
CA LEU A 57 39.74 -12.75 54.59
C LEU A 57 40.72 -12.83 53.41
N LEU A 58 40.23 -13.01 52.18
CA LEU A 58 41.05 -13.00 50.97
C LEU A 58 41.65 -11.62 50.69
N ARG A 59 40.94 -10.54 51.01
CA ARG A 59 41.45 -9.17 50.86
C ARG A 59 42.48 -8.83 51.93
N HIS A 60 42.31 -9.32 53.17
CA HIS A 60 43.34 -9.23 54.21
C HIS A 60 44.57 -10.07 53.87
N LEU A 61 44.40 -11.34 53.47
CA LEU A 61 45.51 -12.20 53.01
C LEU A 61 46.23 -11.62 51.80
N SER A 62 45.50 -11.02 50.84
CA SER A 62 46.11 -10.38 49.68
C SER A 62 46.86 -9.10 50.06
N ASN A 63 46.37 -8.32 51.02
CA ASN A 63 47.08 -7.15 51.54
C ASN A 63 48.30 -7.53 52.38
N ASP A 64 48.23 -8.63 53.13
CA ASP A 64 49.34 -9.13 53.96
C ASP A 64 50.42 -9.81 53.10
N LEU A 65 50.04 -10.54 52.05
CA LEU A 65 50.98 -11.05 51.03
C LEU A 65 51.63 -9.92 50.23
N ASN A 66 50.88 -8.86 49.90
CA ASN A 66 51.44 -7.70 49.23
C ASN A 66 52.37 -6.87 50.14
N LYS A 67 52.14 -6.85 51.46
CA LYS A 67 53.09 -6.30 52.43
C LYS A 67 54.34 -7.18 52.57
N LEU A 68 54.19 -8.50 52.51
CA LEU A 68 55.33 -9.45 52.51
C LEU A 68 56.18 -9.35 51.23
N LEU A 69 55.56 -9.15 50.07
CA LEU A 69 56.25 -9.00 48.78
C LEU A 69 56.92 -7.64 48.59
N ARG A 70 56.46 -6.58 49.28
CA ARG A 70 57.03 -5.23 49.17
C ARG A 70 58.19 -4.96 50.11
N GLY A 71 58.57 -5.90 50.98
CA GLY A 71 59.75 -5.76 51.82
C GLY A 71 59.68 -4.63 52.85
N GLU A 72 58.48 -4.16 53.20
CA GLU A 72 58.25 -3.12 54.21
C GLU A 72 57.67 -3.72 55.49
N ALA A 73 58.52 -4.44 56.23
CA ALA A 73 58.41 -4.61 57.68
C ALA A 73 59.74 -5.16 58.20
N THR A 74 60.64 -4.26 58.56
CA THR A 74 61.77 -4.55 59.41
C THR A 74 61.31 -4.81 60.85
N ASP A 75 62.08 -5.66 61.52
CA ASP A 75 62.36 -5.69 62.95
C ASP A 75 61.68 -6.71 63.88
N LEU A 76 62.54 -7.66 64.25
CA LEU A 76 62.97 -8.01 65.63
C LEU A 76 62.23 -9.12 66.39
N ARG A 77 63.08 -10.06 66.84
CA ARG A 77 63.15 -10.60 68.20
C ARG A 77 61.82 -10.87 68.90
N GLY A 78 61.53 -12.15 69.08
CA GLY A 78 60.64 -12.61 70.14
C GLY A 78 60.69 -14.12 70.32
N LEU A 79 61.29 -14.56 71.45
CA LEU A 79 61.10 -15.84 72.15
C LEU A 79 61.61 -17.10 71.41
N GLU A 80 62.70 -17.77 71.79
CA GLU A 80 63.26 -18.05 73.11
C GLU A 80 62.19 -18.42 74.16
N GLN A 81 61.83 -19.70 74.22
CA GLN A 81 61.61 -20.50 75.45
C GLN A 81 60.84 -21.79 75.12
N LEU A 82 61.52 -22.94 75.23
CA LEU A 82 61.14 -24.05 76.13
C LEU A 82 62.08 -25.25 75.90
N LEU A 83 63.19 -25.23 76.65
CA LEU A 83 63.92 -26.40 77.15
C LEU A 83 62.96 -27.28 77.99
N PRO A 84 63.21 -28.60 78.23
CA PRO A 84 64.34 -28.96 79.08
C PRO A 84 65.03 -30.33 78.84
N THR A 85 66.32 -30.34 79.21
CA THR A 85 67.06 -31.35 80.00
C THR A 85 67.11 -32.83 79.57
N THR A 86 68.32 -33.34 79.34
CA THR A 86 69.09 -34.25 80.24
C THR A 86 70.35 -34.70 79.47
N SER A 87 71.56 -34.32 79.89
CA SER A 87 72.35 -34.82 81.03
C SER A 87 73.22 -36.03 80.66
N VAL A 88 74.46 -36.01 81.17
CA VAL A 88 75.47 -37.08 81.30
C VAL A 88 76.63 -37.07 80.27
N GLU A 89 77.60 -36.20 80.58
CA GLU A 89 79.07 -36.40 80.61
C GLU A 89 79.49 -37.73 81.34
N PRO A 90 80.76 -38.21 81.40
CA PRO A 90 82.02 -37.59 80.95
C PRO A 90 83.14 -38.55 80.43
N ASP A 91 84.25 -37.91 80.03
CA ASP A 91 85.68 -38.20 80.33
C ASP A 91 86.40 -39.53 80.01
N LYS A 92 87.51 -39.34 79.26
CA LYS A 92 88.94 -39.62 79.54
C LYS A 92 89.42 -41.01 80.01
N GLN A 93 90.66 -41.28 79.57
CA GLN A 93 91.75 -42.08 80.16
C GLN A 93 92.07 -43.45 79.53
N GLN A 94 93.28 -43.53 78.95
CA GLN A 94 94.31 -44.61 79.02
C GLN A 94 95.13 -44.57 77.72
N GLN A 95 96.41 -44.19 77.62
CA GLN A 95 97.51 -44.03 78.56
C GLN A 95 97.69 -45.22 79.52
N GLU A 96 97.94 -46.41 78.97
CA GLU A 96 98.79 -47.48 79.55
C GLU A 96 98.75 -48.74 78.65
N SER A 97 99.60 -48.79 77.62
CA SER A 97 99.99 -50.07 76.99
C SER A 97 101.39 -49.95 76.38
N ASP A 98 102.31 -49.42 77.18
CA ASP A 98 103.72 -49.19 76.85
C ASP A 98 104.66 -50.06 77.73
N LYS A 99 104.24 -51.27 78.14
CA LYS A 99 105.03 -52.12 79.07
C LYS A 99 105.14 -53.62 78.76
N GLN A 100 104.53 -54.13 77.69
CA GLN A 100 104.57 -55.57 77.39
C GLN A 100 105.33 -55.94 76.10
N LEU A 101 105.80 -54.97 75.32
CA LEU A 101 106.58 -55.21 74.10
C LEU A 101 108.09 -54.97 74.26
N ARG A 102 108.55 -54.53 75.44
CA ARG A 102 109.99 -54.49 75.79
C ARG A 102 110.47 -55.72 76.56
N ASP A 103 109.59 -56.43 77.28
CA ASP A 103 109.95 -57.66 78.02
C ASP A 103 110.00 -58.93 77.15
N LEU A 104 109.46 -58.90 75.92
CA LEU A 104 109.52 -60.04 74.99
C LEU A 104 110.83 -60.10 74.18
N SER A 105 111.59 -59.00 74.13
CA SER A 105 112.85 -58.93 73.38
C SER A 105 114.05 -59.43 74.19
N GLU A 106 113.93 -59.56 75.52
CA GLU A 106 114.99 -60.03 76.41
C GLU A 106 114.90 -61.55 76.66
N THR A 107 113.69 -62.13 76.59
CA THR A 107 113.47 -63.60 76.67
C THR A 107 113.81 -64.36 75.37
N LEU A 108 113.96 -63.66 74.24
CA LEU A 108 114.37 -64.27 72.96
C LEU A 108 115.89 -64.31 72.76
N LYS A 109 116.66 -63.62 73.61
CA LYS A 109 118.13 -63.67 73.59
C LYS A 109 118.66 -64.86 74.39
N ASP A 110 118.05 -65.17 75.53
CA ASP A 110 118.41 -66.33 76.38
C ASP A 110 118.03 -67.71 75.79
N LYS A 111 117.13 -67.76 74.80
CA LYS A 111 116.79 -69.00 74.08
C LYS A 111 117.69 -69.27 72.87
N ARG A 112 118.51 -68.30 72.44
CA ARG A 112 119.47 -68.49 71.35
C ARG A 112 120.73 -69.23 71.82
N ASP A 113 121.19 -68.96 73.04
CA ASP A 113 122.44 -69.53 73.59
C ASP A 113 122.30 -70.97 74.14
N LYS A 114 121.06 -71.47 74.26
CA LYS A 114 120.78 -72.86 74.65
C LYS A 114 120.63 -73.82 73.45
N ILE A 115 120.52 -73.29 72.23
CA ILE A 115 120.40 -74.06 70.99
C ILE A 115 121.77 -74.36 70.37
N ASP A 116 122.80 -73.56 70.64
CA ASP A 116 124.15 -73.79 70.12
C ASP A 116 124.98 -74.79 70.96
N ARG A 117 124.44 -75.32 72.06
CA ARG A 117 125.09 -76.34 72.91
C ARG A 117 124.64 -77.79 72.68
N LEU A 118 123.82 -78.05 71.67
CA LEU A 118 123.27 -79.39 71.37
C LEU A 118 123.56 -79.84 69.92
N LYS A 119 124.78 -79.57 69.43
CA LYS A 119 125.27 -80.03 68.11
C LYS A 119 126.56 -80.83 68.17
N VAL A 120 126.69 -81.71 69.16
CA VAL A 120 127.73 -82.76 69.15
C VAL A 120 127.13 -84.05 69.71
N TYR A 121 127.32 -85.13 68.94
CA TYR A 121 127.05 -86.54 69.17
C TYR A 121 125.82 -87.19 68.52
N ASP A 122 126.19 -88.11 67.62
CA ASP A 122 125.61 -89.40 67.26
C ASP A 122 124.59 -89.47 66.12
N SER A 123 125.08 -90.06 65.03
CA SER A 123 124.65 -89.89 63.64
C SER A 123 123.98 -91.12 63.03
N ASP A 124 123.73 -92.23 63.73
CA ASP A 124 123.28 -93.46 63.04
C ASP A 124 122.02 -94.14 63.61
N GLU A 125 121.29 -93.50 64.53
CA GLU A 125 120.05 -94.05 65.10
C GLU A 125 118.79 -93.18 64.87
N VAL A 126 118.95 -92.00 64.26
CA VAL A 126 117.87 -91.03 63.93
C VAL A 126 117.16 -91.33 62.60
N GLU A 127 117.76 -92.11 61.69
CA GLU A 127 117.13 -92.38 60.38
C GLU A 127 116.01 -93.43 60.40
N ARG A 128 115.87 -94.25 61.44
CA ARG A 128 114.75 -95.19 61.56
C ARG A 128 113.49 -94.54 62.17
N LEU A 129 113.63 -93.62 63.12
CA LEU A 129 112.50 -92.88 63.71
C LEU A 129 111.99 -91.71 62.83
N ARG A 130 112.80 -91.25 61.85
CA ARG A 130 112.37 -90.24 60.85
C ARG A 130 111.31 -90.73 59.87
N ARG A 131 111.25 -92.03 59.55
CA ARG A 131 110.26 -92.55 58.60
C ARG A 131 108.85 -92.66 59.21
N ASP A 132 108.75 -92.97 60.50
CA ASP A 132 107.45 -93.14 61.16
C ASP A 132 106.83 -91.81 61.62
N LEU A 133 107.63 -90.79 61.96
CA LEU A 133 107.17 -89.42 62.26
C LEU A 133 106.77 -88.63 61.00
N SER A 134 107.44 -88.84 59.87
CA SER A 134 107.11 -88.13 58.62
C SER A 134 105.72 -88.47 58.09
N SER A 135 105.23 -89.70 58.28
CA SER A 135 103.89 -90.09 57.79
C SER A 135 102.73 -89.52 58.63
N LEU A 136 102.95 -89.28 59.93
CA LEU A 136 101.94 -88.73 60.84
C LEU A 136 101.89 -87.19 60.77
N GLU A 137 103.03 -86.55 60.57
CA GLU A 137 103.15 -85.10 60.42
C GLU A 137 102.53 -84.64 59.09
N GLU A 138 102.75 -85.38 58.00
CA GLU A 138 102.17 -85.14 56.67
C GLU A 138 100.63 -85.28 56.65
N GLN A 139 100.05 -86.20 57.43
CA GLN A 139 98.59 -86.29 57.59
C GLN A 139 98.00 -85.11 58.37
N SER A 140 98.66 -84.63 59.42
CA SER A 140 98.19 -83.48 60.22
C SER A 140 98.31 -82.15 59.47
N ILE A 141 99.34 -82.01 58.62
CA ILE A 141 99.54 -80.84 57.75
C ILE A 141 98.48 -80.83 56.66
N ASN A 142 98.24 -81.96 55.99
CA ASN A 142 97.17 -82.07 54.98
C ASN A 142 95.79 -81.77 55.59
N GLN A 143 95.53 -82.17 56.83
CA GLN A 143 94.27 -81.88 57.50
C GLN A 143 94.12 -80.39 57.85
N ARG A 144 95.18 -79.71 58.33
CA ARG A 144 95.17 -78.26 58.59
C ARG A 144 95.13 -77.43 57.31
N GLU A 145 95.79 -77.88 56.25
CA GLU A 145 95.74 -77.23 54.94
C GLU A 145 94.35 -77.37 54.31
N SER A 146 93.68 -78.51 54.47
CA SER A 146 92.28 -78.66 54.06
C SER A 146 91.34 -77.72 54.83
N GLN A 147 91.56 -77.54 56.15
CA GLN A 147 90.79 -76.60 56.97
C GLN A 147 91.07 -75.14 56.62
N ARG A 148 92.34 -74.77 56.38
CA ARG A 148 92.71 -73.42 55.92
C ARG A 148 92.15 -73.13 54.53
N SER A 149 92.18 -74.11 53.64
CA SER A 149 91.56 -74.02 52.31
C SER A 149 90.04 -73.82 52.43
N SER A 150 89.37 -74.57 53.32
CA SER A 150 87.94 -74.40 53.60
C SER A 150 87.62 -73.01 54.15
N ILE A 151 88.37 -72.53 55.15
CA ILE A 151 88.16 -71.20 55.75
C ILE A 151 88.42 -70.10 54.73
N ASN A 152 89.47 -70.21 53.91
CA ASN A 152 89.78 -69.22 52.87
C ASN A 152 88.66 -69.18 51.82
N LEU A 153 88.12 -70.34 51.44
CA LEU A 153 87.00 -70.43 50.51
C LEU A 153 85.71 -69.84 51.12
N GLU A 154 85.45 -70.06 52.41
CA GLU A 154 84.35 -69.41 53.14
C GLU A 154 84.52 -67.90 53.25
N LEU A 155 85.76 -67.43 53.48
CA LEU A 155 86.09 -66.01 53.55
C LEU A 155 85.90 -65.34 52.18
N GLU A 156 86.33 -65.99 51.10
CA GLU A 156 86.11 -65.53 49.73
C GLU A 156 84.62 -65.53 49.36
N GLN A 157 83.86 -66.55 49.79
CA GLN A 157 82.40 -66.59 49.65
C GLN A 157 81.71 -65.47 50.44
N LEU A 158 82.18 -65.15 51.65
CA LEU A 158 81.65 -64.04 52.44
C LEU A 158 82.01 -62.69 51.83
N GLN A 159 83.22 -62.53 51.30
CA GLN A 159 83.62 -61.31 50.58
C GLN A 159 82.81 -61.09 49.31
N THR A 160 82.56 -62.15 48.53
CA THR A 160 81.71 -62.04 47.33
C THR A 160 80.26 -61.74 47.68
N LYS A 161 79.71 -62.35 48.73
CA LYS A 161 78.37 -62.01 49.26
C LYS A 161 78.29 -60.56 49.74
N LEU A 162 79.31 -60.08 50.47
CA LEU A 162 79.38 -58.70 50.94
C LEU A 162 79.43 -57.72 49.76
N ARG A 163 80.30 -57.95 48.77
CA ARG A 163 80.37 -57.12 47.54
C ARG A 163 79.05 -57.13 46.76
N ALA A 164 78.40 -58.29 46.65
CA ALA A 164 77.09 -58.40 46.00
C ALA A 164 75.99 -57.65 46.78
N GLU A 165 76.06 -57.63 48.12
CA GLU A 165 75.15 -56.85 48.95
C GLU A 165 75.42 -55.34 48.83
N GLU A 166 76.68 -54.92 48.82
CA GLU A 166 77.10 -53.53 48.60
C GLU A 166 76.64 -53.04 47.22
N GLU A 167 76.77 -53.85 46.18
CA GLU A 167 76.28 -53.52 44.84
C GLU A 167 74.74 -53.39 44.83
N LYS A 168 74.02 -54.24 45.55
CA LYS A 168 72.56 -54.13 45.73
C LYS A 168 72.19 -52.85 46.47
N ARG A 169 72.91 -52.48 47.53
CA ARG A 169 72.71 -51.20 48.25
C ARG A 169 72.97 -50.00 47.34
N ALA A 170 74.05 -50.02 46.57
CA ALA A 170 74.36 -48.96 45.61
C ALA A 170 73.28 -48.82 44.53
N LYS A 171 72.79 -49.93 43.95
CA LYS A 171 71.68 -49.94 42.99
C LYS A 171 70.38 -49.44 43.60
N SER A 172 70.07 -49.83 44.85
CA SER A 172 68.89 -49.35 45.57
C SER A 172 68.96 -47.83 45.82
N ILE A 173 70.12 -47.31 46.24
CA ILE A 173 70.33 -45.86 46.43
C ILE A 173 70.20 -45.11 45.10
N SER A 174 70.77 -45.66 44.02
CA SER A 174 70.64 -45.07 42.67
C SER A 174 69.18 -45.04 42.20
N LEU A 175 68.43 -46.13 42.43
CA LEU A 175 67.01 -46.21 42.12
C LEU A 175 66.20 -45.20 42.95
N LEU A 176 66.45 -45.10 44.25
CA LEU A 176 65.80 -44.12 45.12
C LEU A 176 66.10 -42.68 44.70
N ARG A 177 67.33 -42.38 44.27
CA ARG A 177 67.67 -41.07 43.70
C ARG A 177 66.90 -40.81 42.41
N ALA A 178 66.81 -41.78 41.51
CA ALA A 178 66.05 -41.66 40.27
C ALA A 178 64.54 -41.50 40.51
N VAL A 179 63.98 -42.19 41.51
CA VAL A 179 62.58 -42.03 41.92
C VAL A 179 62.36 -40.64 42.51
N ARG A 180 63.27 -40.17 43.37
CA ARG A 180 63.18 -38.82 43.95
C ARG A 180 63.26 -37.74 42.88
N THR A 181 64.20 -37.83 41.94
CA THR A 181 64.31 -36.83 40.85
C THR A 181 63.08 -36.86 39.95
N LYS A 182 62.54 -38.04 39.63
CA LYS A 182 61.28 -38.15 38.88
C LYS A 182 60.10 -37.56 39.66
N LEU A 183 60.00 -37.81 40.96
CA LEU A 183 58.90 -37.27 41.78
C LEU A 183 58.95 -35.74 41.84
N VAL A 184 60.13 -35.16 42.07
CA VAL A 184 60.34 -33.70 42.03
C VAL A 184 60.02 -33.14 40.65
N GLN A 185 60.41 -33.84 39.57
CA GLN A 185 60.09 -33.42 38.21
C GLN A 185 58.57 -33.46 37.95
N THR A 186 57.87 -34.51 38.38
CA THR A 186 56.40 -34.59 38.25
C THR A 186 55.68 -33.54 39.09
N GLU A 187 56.21 -33.19 40.26
CA GLU A 187 55.66 -32.09 41.07
C GLU A 187 55.85 -30.74 40.38
N LYS A 188 57.04 -30.52 39.77
CA LYS A 188 57.30 -29.31 38.99
C LYS A 188 56.37 -29.20 37.78
N GLU A 189 56.22 -30.28 37.00
CA GLU A 189 55.32 -30.34 35.85
C GLU A 189 53.85 -30.14 36.28
N LYS A 190 53.45 -30.71 37.42
CA LYS A 190 52.11 -30.48 37.98
C LYS A 190 51.88 -29.00 38.32
N VAL A 191 52.85 -28.33 38.95
CA VAL A 191 52.77 -26.90 39.26
C VAL A 191 52.71 -26.05 37.98
N GLU A 192 53.47 -26.42 36.95
CA GLU A 192 53.45 -25.74 35.66
C GLU A 192 52.11 -25.90 34.94
N VAL A 193 51.56 -27.12 34.90
CA VAL A 193 50.22 -27.40 34.35
C VAL A 193 49.12 -26.66 35.13
N GLU A 194 49.21 -26.62 36.46
CA GLU A 194 48.26 -25.84 37.29
C GLU A 194 48.36 -24.34 37.02
N ALA A 195 49.56 -23.81 36.76
CA ALA A 195 49.77 -22.41 36.40
C ALA A 195 49.23 -22.09 35.00
N GLU A 196 49.45 -22.96 34.02
CA GLU A 196 48.87 -22.83 32.68
C GLU A 196 47.35 -22.93 32.69
N LEU A 197 46.78 -23.86 33.46
CA LEU A 197 45.33 -23.99 33.62
C LEU A 197 44.73 -22.72 34.23
N LYS A 198 45.38 -22.12 35.23
CA LYS A 198 44.96 -20.81 35.78
C LYS A 198 45.04 -19.71 34.73
N ARG A 199 46.10 -19.64 33.92
CA ARG A 199 46.23 -18.66 32.83
C ARG A 199 45.12 -18.81 31.80
N ILE A 200 44.88 -20.03 31.31
CA ILE A 200 43.81 -20.34 30.36
C ILE A 200 42.46 -19.95 30.94
N LYS A 201 42.21 -20.25 32.23
CA LYS A 201 40.97 -19.87 32.90
C LYS A 201 40.78 -18.36 32.95
N THR A 202 41.81 -17.60 33.36
CA THR A 202 41.73 -16.13 33.38
C THR A 202 41.58 -15.51 31.99
N GLU A 203 42.20 -16.12 30.97
CA GLU A 203 42.06 -15.66 29.59
C GLU A 203 40.66 -15.96 29.03
N SER A 204 40.09 -17.13 29.36
CA SER A 204 38.69 -17.49 29.04
C SER A 204 37.71 -16.52 29.71
N GLU A 205 37.86 -16.27 31.01
CA GLU A 205 37.02 -15.32 31.75
C GLU A 205 37.11 -13.91 31.16
N LYS A 206 38.31 -13.47 30.74
CA LYS A 206 38.49 -12.19 30.06
C LYS A 206 37.80 -12.15 28.69
N ARG A 207 37.94 -13.21 27.87
CA ARG A 207 37.27 -13.30 26.56
C ARG A 207 35.74 -13.34 26.72
N GLU A 208 35.23 -14.02 27.73
CA GLU A 208 33.80 -14.04 28.06
C GLU A 208 33.30 -12.66 28.47
N ALA A 209 34.06 -11.92 29.29
CA ALA A 209 33.73 -10.55 29.66
C ALA A 209 33.74 -9.60 28.45
N ASP A 210 34.74 -9.71 27.56
CA ASP A 210 34.82 -8.92 26.33
C ASP A 210 33.64 -9.25 25.40
N ASN A 211 33.29 -10.53 25.23
CA ASN A 211 32.12 -10.96 24.45
C ASN A 211 30.81 -10.45 25.06
N GLN A 212 30.64 -10.49 26.38
CA GLN A 212 29.46 -9.93 27.04
C GLN A 212 29.35 -8.42 26.83
N SER A 213 30.47 -7.70 26.87
CA SER A 213 30.49 -6.26 26.58
C SER A 213 30.11 -5.95 25.13
N LEU A 214 30.55 -6.77 24.18
CA LEU A 214 30.19 -6.64 22.76
C LEU A 214 28.72 -6.97 22.52
N ILE A 215 28.19 -8.03 23.14
CA ILE A 215 26.76 -8.38 23.07
C ILE A 215 25.93 -7.22 23.58
N LYS A 216 26.28 -6.67 24.76
CA LYS A 216 25.58 -5.50 25.32
C LYS A 216 25.65 -4.28 24.40
N GLY A 217 26.80 -4.02 23.78
CA GLY A 217 26.94 -2.94 22.80
C GLY A 217 26.04 -3.13 21.56
N LEU A 218 25.98 -4.36 21.03
CA LEU A 218 25.11 -4.67 19.90
C LEU A 218 23.61 -4.59 20.27
N GLU A 219 23.24 -4.96 21.49
CA GLU A 219 21.87 -4.80 22.01
C GLU A 219 21.50 -3.31 22.14
N ASP A 220 22.41 -2.47 22.64
CA ASP A 220 22.22 -1.01 22.71
C ASP A 220 22.10 -0.39 21.31
N ASP A 221 22.91 -0.82 20.33
CA ASP A 221 22.81 -0.34 18.96
C ASP A 221 21.51 -0.80 18.27
N LEU A 222 21.06 -2.03 18.54
CA LEU A 222 19.81 -2.57 18.03
C LEU A 222 18.60 -1.82 18.59
N THR A 223 18.61 -1.48 19.88
CA THR A 223 17.55 -0.65 20.49
C THR A 223 17.57 0.78 19.95
N ARG A 224 18.74 1.40 19.78
CA ARG A 224 18.87 2.73 19.13
C ARG A 224 18.33 2.71 17.70
N LEU A 225 18.65 1.68 16.91
CA LEU A 225 18.18 1.56 15.53
C LEU A 225 16.67 1.34 15.46
N LYS A 226 16.09 0.55 16.38
CA LYS A 226 14.64 0.39 16.53
C LYS A 226 13.95 1.72 16.84
N ILE A 227 14.46 2.48 17.82
CA ILE A 227 13.91 3.79 18.19
C ILE A 227 14.01 4.77 17.01
N SER A 228 15.15 4.82 16.32
CA SER A 228 15.33 5.68 15.15
C SER A 228 14.36 5.33 14.01
N ASN A 229 14.15 4.03 13.75
CA ASN A 229 13.22 3.56 12.73
C ASN A 229 11.76 3.87 13.10
N GLU A 230 11.39 3.66 14.37
CA GLU A 230 10.06 4.02 14.88
C GLU A 230 9.80 5.53 14.77
N GLN A 231 10.79 6.37 15.08
CA GLN A 231 10.71 7.82 14.89
C GLN A 231 10.55 8.21 13.41
N GLN A 232 11.29 7.57 12.50
CA GLN A 232 11.14 7.82 11.05
C GLN A 232 9.76 7.40 10.53
N ASN A 233 9.24 6.26 10.99
CA ASN A 233 7.90 5.78 10.65
C ASN A 233 6.82 6.71 11.22
N SER A 234 6.96 7.18 12.46
CA SER A 234 6.04 8.16 13.07
C SER A 234 6.03 9.49 12.28
N ARG A 235 7.21 9.99 11.89
CA ARG A 235 7.32 11.19 11.03
C ARG A 235 6.64 10.99 9.67
N SER A 236 6.86 9.85 9.02
CA SER A 236 6.25 9.55 7.71
C SER A 236 4.73 9.44 7.82
N LYS A 237 4.22 8.76 8.86
CA LYS A 237 2.77 8.71 9.16
C LYS A 237 2.17 10.09 9.34
N HIS A 238 2.81 10.95 10.14
CA HIS A 238 2.33 12.32 10.36
C HIS A 238 2.34 13.15 9.06
N ILE A 239 3.32 12.96 8.17
CA ILE A 239 3.33 13.65 6.87
C ILE A 239 2.15 13.18 6.01
N TYR A 240 1.91 11.88 5.90
CA TYR A 240 0.78 11.34 5.15
C TYR A 240 -0.57 11.75 5.73
N GLU A 241 -0.72 11.79 7.06
CA GLU A 241 -1.95 12.27 7.70
C GLU A 241 -2.21 13.75 7.39
N ARG A 242 -1.16 14.59 7.39
CA ARG A 242 -1.27 16.00 7.00
C ARG A 242 -1.63 16.15 5.52
N GLU A 243 -1.02 15.38 4.63
CA GLU A 243 -1.33 15.41 3.20
C GLU A 243 -2.76 14.93 2.93
N LEU A 244 -3.21 13.84 3.56
CA LEU A 244 -4.59 13.36 3.47
C LEU A 244 -5.60 14.40 3.98
N ALA A 245 -5.30 15.08 5.09
CA ALA A 245 -6.15 16.16 5.59
C ALA A 245 -6.21 17.34 4.60
N SER A 246 -5.09 17.70 3.98
CA SER A 246 -5.03 18.75 2.95
C SER A 246 -5.85 18.38 1.71
N ILE A 247 -5.72 17.15 1.20
CA ILE A 247 -6.49 16.65 0.05
C ILE A 247 -7.98 16.64 0.35
N ARG A 248 -8.40 16.17 1.54
CA ARG A 248 -9.80 16.21 1.96
C ARG A 248 -10.34 17.64 2.02
N SER A 249 -9.59 18.56 2.62
CA SER A 249 -9.98 19.99 2.69
C SER A 249 -10.05 20.65 1.30
N GLN A 250 -9.22 20.23 0.35
CA GLN A 250 -9.28 20.71 -1.02
C GLN A 250 -10.52 20.15 -1.74
N ALA A 251 -10.77 18.84 -1.66
CA ALA A 251 -11.93 18.21 -2.27
C ALA A 251 -13.26 18.78 -1.74
N GLU A 252 -13.32 19.08 -0.43
CA GLU A 252 -14.49 19.73 0.17
C GLU A 252 -14.69 21.17 -0.34
N ARG A 253 -13.60 21.93 -0.54
CA ARG A 253 -13.64 23.27 -1.16
C ARG A 253 -14.09 23.20 -2.62
N GLU A 254 -13.61 22.24 -3.39
CA GLU A 254 -14.01 22.05 -4.80
C GLU A 254 -15.48 21.63 -4.91
N LEU A 255 -15.96 20.74 -4.03
CA LEU A 255 -17.36 20.31 -4.02
C LEU A 255 -18.31 21.46 -3.64
N THR A 256 -17.95 22.27 -2.64
CA THR A 256 -18.73 23.47 -2.28
C THR A 256 -18.72 24.52 -3.38
N GLN A 257 -17.58 24.72 -4.07
CA GLN A 257 -17.49 25.59 -5.23
C GLN A 257 -18.38 25.10 -6.39
N GLN A 258 -18.31 23.81 -6.75
CA GLN A 258 -19.18 23.23 -7.78
C GLN A 258 -20.66 23.37 -7.43
N ARG A 259 -21.04 23.14 -6.17
CA ARG A 259 -22.41 23.33 -5.72
C ARG A 259 -22.87 24.78 -5.89
N SER A 260 -22.04 25.75 -5.49
CA SER A 260 -22.35 27.18 -5.68
C SER A 260 -22.47 27.55 -7.16
N GLN A 261 -21.66 26.93 -8.04
CA GLN A 261 -21.73 27.14 -9.48
C GLN A 261 -23.02 26.56 -10.07
N PHE A 262 -23.41 25.33 -9.70
CA PHE A 262 -24.68 24.74 -10.15
C PHE A 262 -25.89 25.52 -9.67
N GLU A 263 -25.86 26.08 -8.46
CA GLU A 263 -26.91 26.96 -7.95
C GLU A 263 -27.01 28.26 -8.78
N LEU A 264 -25.87 28.86 -9.15
CA LEU A 264 -25.82 30.05 -10.00
C LEU A 264 -26.29 29.76 -11.44
N ASP A 265 -25.89 28.63 -12.01
CA ASP A 265 -26.35 28.17 -13.33
C ASP A 265 -27.86 27.90 -13.32
N GLN A 266 -28.39 27.30 -12.24
CA GLN A 266 -29.82 27.07 -12.08
C GLN A 266 -30.60 28.39 -12.00
N ILE A 267 -30.10 29.40 -11.28
CA ILE A 267 -30.72 30.73 -11.21
C ILE A 267 -30.70 31.40 -12.59
N THR A 268 -29.57 31.32 -13.29
CA THR A 268 -29.41 31.90 -14.63
C THR A 268 -30.37 31.26 -15.64
N LEU A 269 -30.48 29.92 -15.61
CA LEU A 269 -31.43 29.18 -16.46
C LEU A 269 -32.88 29.53 -16.13
N LYS A 270 -33.25 29.59 -14.83
CA LYS A 270 -34.59 30.01 -14.40
C LYS A 270 -34.92 31.42 -14.88
N SER A 271 -34.00 32.38 -14.74
CA SER A 271 -34.19 33.76 -15.22
C SER A 271 -34.33 33.84 -16.74
N SER A 272 -33.58 33.02 -17.49
CA SER A 272 -33.71 32.92 -18.95
C SER A 272 -35.08 32.39 -19.37
N LEU A 273 -35.54 31.30 -18.75
CA LEU A 273 -36.86 30.71 -19.00
C LEU A 273 -37.99 31.68 -18.62
N GLU A 274 -37.87 32.39 -17.49
CA GLU A 274 -38.83 33.40 -17.07
C GLU A 274 -38.95 34.54 -18.09
N LYS A 275 -37.83 35.03 -18.64
CA LYS A 275 -37.83 36.02 -19.73
C LYS A 275 -38.51 35.47 -20.99
N GLU A 276 -38.27 34.21 -21.34
CA GLU A 276 -38.91 33.58 -22.51
C GLU A 276 -40.43 33.45 -22.32
N VAL A 277 -40.87 33.03 -21.14
CA VAL A 277 -42.30 32.94 -20.78
C VAL A 277 -42.95 34.32 -20.81
N LEU A 278 -42.27 35.35 -20.31
CA LEU A 278 -42.76 36.73 -20.34
C LEU A 278 -42.87 37.25 -21.79
N ASN A 279 -41.88 36.98 -22.63
CA ASN A 279 -41.91 37.34 -24.06
C ASN A 279 -43.05 36.63 -24.80
N LYS A 280 -43.24 35.32 -24.56
CA LYS A 280 -44.36 34.54 -25.12
C LYS A 280 -45.71 35.06 -24.65
N SER A 281 -45.82 35.43 -23.37
CA SER A 281 -47.03 36.03 -22.79
C SER A 281 -47.36 37.37 -23.45
N GLN A 282 -46.38 38.26 -23.62
CA GLN A 282 -46.54 39.52 -24.36
C GLN A 282 -46.98 39.28 -25.81
N ARG A 283 -46.42 38.27 -26.48
CA ARG A 283 -46.81 37.90 -27.84
C ARG A 283 -48.26 37.39 -27.90
N ILE A 284 -48.68 36.58 -26.94
CA ILE A 284 -50.07 36.12 -26.81
C ILE A 284 -50.99 37.32 -26.63
N THR A 285 -50.72 38.22 -25.69
CA THR A 285 -51.53 39.44 -25.49
C THR A 285 -51.61 40.31 -26.76
N SER A 286 -50.51 40.44 -27.50
CA SER A 286 -50.51 41.15 -28.78
C SER A 286 -51.40 40.48 -29.84
N LEU A 287 -51.37 39.14 -29.94
CA LEU A 287 -52.22 38.39 -30.86
C LEU A 287 -53.69 38.43 -30.43
N GLU A 288 -53.98 38.36 -29.14
CA GLU A 288 -55.34 38.51 -28.58
C GLU A 288 -55.93 39.88 -28.89
N ASN A 289 -55.14 40.96 -28.78
CA ASN A 289 -55.60 42.29 -29.14
C ASN A 289 -55.90 42.40 -30.64
N ARG A 290 -55.03 41.87 -31.51
CA ARG A 290 -55.28 41.82 -32.96
C ARG A 290 -56.53 41.01 -33.30
N LEU A 291 -56.77 39.89 -32.61
CA LEU A 291 -57.98 39.09 -32.77
C LEU A 291 -59.22 39.90 -32.36
N LYS A 292 -59.18 40.63 -31.23
CA LYS A 292 -60.27 41.50 -30.80
C LYS A 292 -60.56 42.62 -31.80
N ASP A 293 -59.52 43.24 -32.35
CA ASP A 293 -59.70 44.28 -33.36
C ASP A 293 -60.28 43.72 -34.67
N ALA A 294 -59.85 42.54 -35.11
CA ALA A 294 -60.44 41.86 -36.26
C ALA A 294 -61.92 41.46 -36.02
N LEU A 295 -62.27 41.07 -34.79
CA LEU A 295 -63.66 40.79 -34.41
C LEU A 295 -64.51 42.07 -34.42
N ARG A 296 -64.00 43.19 -33.92
CA ARG A 296 -64.68 44.49 -34.00
C ARG A 296 -64.89 44.94 -35.44
N GLU A 297 -63.89 44.77 -36.30
CA GLU A 297 -64.03 45.12 -37.73
C GLU A 297 -65.05 44.21 -38.42
N LYS A 298 -65.10 42.92 -38.09
CA LYS A 298 -66.16 42.02 -38.56
C LYS A 298 -67.55 42.48 -38.10
N GLU A 299 -67.71 42.85 -36.83
CA GLU A 299 -68.97 43.38 -36.29
C GLU A 299 -69.38 44.66 -37.02
N ARG A 300 -68.44 45.59 -37.23
CA ARG A 300 -68.67 46.82 -38.00
C ARG A 300 -69.12 46.55 -39.44
N LEU A 301 -68.43 45.64 -40.15
CA LEU A 301 -68.83 45.26 -41.52
C LEU A 301 -70.21 44.60 -41.55
N PHE A 302 -70.57 43.86 -40.50
CA PHE A 302 -71.91 43.29 -40.38
C PHE A 302 -72.98 44.37 -40.16
N GLU A 303 -72.73 45.37 -39.32
CA GLU A 303 -73.60 46.54 -39.15
C GLU A 303 -73.77 47.33 -40.45
N GLU A 304 -72.67 47.55 -41.19
CA GLU A 304 -72.71 48.22 -42.50
C GLU A 304 -73.52 47.42 -43.53
N LEU A 305 -73.33 46.10 -43.58
CA LEU A 305 -74.12 45.22 -44.45
C LEU A 305 -75.61 45.24 -44.08
N GLN A 306 -75.94 45.27 -42.79
CA GLN A 306 -77.32 45.39 -42.31
C GLN A 306 -77.94 46.75 -42.67
N ALA A 307 -77.16 47.83 -42.58
CA ALA A 307 -77.59 49.16 -43.02
C ALA A 307 -77.87 49.19 -44.53
N CYS A 308 -76.95 48.70 -45.37
CA CYS A 308 -77.16 48.58 -46.81
C CYS A 308 -78.38 47.72 -47.15
N GLN A 309 -78.61 46.61 -46.42
CA GLN A 309 -79.81 45.79 -46.62
C GLN A 309 -81.09 46.58 -46.33
N SER A 310 -81.13 47.36 -45.25
CA SER A 310 -82.29 48.20 -44.92
C SER A 310 -82.53 49.30 -45.95
N GLU A 311 -81.47 49.86 -46.54
CA GLU A 311 -81.57 50.83 -47.64
C GLU A 311 -82.12 50.18 -48.91
N VAL A 312 -81.66 48.98 -49.26
CA VAL A 312 -82.17 48.21 -50.41
C VAL A 312 -83.65 47.87 -50.21
N GLU A 313 -84.06 47.41 -49.02
CA GLU A 313 -85.46 47.14 -48.70
C GLU A 313 -86.32 48.41 -48.75
N SER A 314 -85.78 49.55 -48.30
CA SER A 314 -86.44 50.86 -48.40
C SER A 314 -86.62 51.31 -49.85
N ILE A 315 -85.58 51.18 -50.69
CA ILE A 315 -85.65 51.49 -52.13
C ILE A 315 -86.67 50.58 -52.81
N ARG A 316 -86.66 49.28 -52.51
CA ARG A 316 -87.62 48.31 -53.05
C ARG A 316 -89.06 48.68 -52.68
N SER A 317 -89.32 49.07 -51.43
CA SER A 317 -90.66 49.53 -51.02
C SER A 317 -91.13 50.80 -51.74
N LYS A 318 -90.21 51.70 -52.09
CA LYS A 318 -90.51 52.89 -52.92
C LYS A 318 -90.80 52.51 -54.35
N ASP A 319 -90.06 51.55 -54.89
CA ASP A 319 -90.26 51.02 -56.24
C ASP A 319 -91.62 50.34 -56.35
N ASP A 320 -91.96 49.44 -55.42
CA ASP A 320 -93.29 48.79 -55.33
C ASP A 320 -94.43 49.83 -55.27
N ARG A 321 -94.21 50.95 -54.56
CA ARG A 321 -95.18 52.06 -54.48
C ARG A 321 -95.31 52.83 -55.80
N LEU A 322 -94.20 53.08 -56.48
CA LEU A 322 -94.19 53.73 -57.80
C LEU A 322 -94.84 52.85 -58.85
N GLU A 323 -94.57 51.53 -58.84
CA GLU A 323 -95.24 50.56 -59.70
C GLU A 323 -96.75 50.55 -59.47
N ALA A 324 -97.19 50.57 -58.21
CA ALA A 324 -98.62 50.67 -57.88
C ALA A 324 -99.25 51.99 -58.39
N GLN A 325 -98.53 53.12 -58.28
CA GLN A 325 -98.98 54.41 -58.83
C GLN A 325 -99.04 54.40 -60.36
N ILE A 326 -98.06 53.81 -61.03
CA ILE A 326 -98.08 53.63 -62.50
C ILE A 326 -99.26 52.75 -62.91
N GLY A 327 -99.54 51.67 -62.17
CA GLY A 327 -100.72 50.82 -62.38
C GLY A 327 -102.03 51.59 -62.28
N GLU A 328 -102.18 52.43 -61.25
CA GLU A 328 -103.35 53.29 -61.05
C GLU A 328 -103.50 54.34 -62.17
N LEU A 329 -102.42 55.03 -62.53
CA LEU A 329 -102.43 56.01 -63.63
C LEU A 329 -102.76 55.35 -64.97
N ASN A 330 -102.27 54.14 -65.23
CA ASN A 330 -102.64 53.38 -66.42
C ASN A 330 -104.12 52.99 -66.41
N HIS A 331 -104.68 52.63 -65.24
CA HIS A 331 -106.12 52.36 -65.12
C HIS A 331 -106.96 53.61 -65.40
N GLN A 332 -106.58 54.76 -64.84
CA GLN A 332 -107.21 56.06 -65.11
C GLN A 332 -107.10 56.45 -66.59
N LEU A 333 -105.93 56.26 -67.20
CA LEU A 333 -105.70 56.51 -68.63
C LEU A 333 -106.63 55.63 -69.48
N ASN A 334 -106.71 54.33 -69.20
CA ASN A 334 -107.61 53.42 -69.89
C ASN A 334 -109.08 53.81 -69.70
N GLN A 335 -109.50 54.14 -68.48
CA GLN A 335 -110.85 54.63 -68.22
C GLN A 335 -111.17 55.92 -69.01
N SER A 336 -110.21 56.86 -69.08
CA SER A 336 -110.37 58.08 -69.88
C SER A 336 -110.41 57.78 -71.38
N ASN A 337 -109.63 56.82 -71.86
CA ASN A 337 -109.68 56.36 -73.25
C ASN A 337 -111.01 55.68 -73.57
N ASP A 338 -111.55 54.85 -72.67
CA ASP A 338 -112.88 54.23 -72.80
C ASP A 338 -113.99 55.30 -72.80
N GLN A 339 -113.86 56.34 -71.97
CA GLN A 339 -114.74 57.51 -71.99
C GLN A 339 -114.65 58.28 -73.31
N ILE A 340 -113.44 58.52 -73.83
CA ILE A 340 -113.23 59.15 -75.14
C ILE A 340 -113.83 58.27 -76.24
N GLN A 341 -113.66 56.96 -76.17
CA GLN A 341 -114.20 56.01 -77.13
C GLN A 341 -115.73 56.02 -77.12
N THR A 342 -116.35 55.94 -75.94
CA THR A 342 -117.81 56.03 -75.80
C THR A 342 -118.36 57.37 -76.28
N LEU A 343 -117.73 58.50 -75.91
CA LEU A 343 -118.09 59.83 -76.43
C LEU A 343 -117.87 59.93 -77.94
N SER A 344 -116.84 59.29 -78.50
CA SER A 344 -116.61 59.25 -79.94
C SER A 344 -117.68 58.42 -80.65
N GLU A 345 -118.08 57.28 -80.09
CA GLU A 345 -119.21 56.48 -80.58
C GLU A 345 -120.53 57.24 -80.49
N GLU A 346 -120.76 58.00 -79.41
CA GLU A 346 -121.92 58.89 -79.27
C GLU A 346 -121.87 60.02 -80.29
N LEU A 347 -120.72 60.67 -80.51
CA LEU A 347 -120.55 61.68 -81.55
C LEU A 347 -120.75 61.09 -82.94
N ASP A 348 -120.34 59.86 -83.20
CA ASP A 348 -120.59 59.17 -84.47
C ASP A 348 -122.04 58.74 -84.62
N ARG A 349 -122.71 58.33 -83.54
CA ARG A 349 -124.17 58.10 -83.51
C ARG A 349 -124.91 59.42 -83.75
N LEU A 350 -124.51 60.50 -83.09
CA LEU A 350 -125.05 61.84 -83.25
C LEU A 350 -124.76 62.39 -84.64
N ARG A 351 -123.59 62.13 -85.22
CA ARG A 351 -123.27 62.44 -86.61
C ARG A 351 -124.07 61.58 -87.56
N LYS A 352 -124.35 60.31 -87.29
CA LYS A 352 -125.25 59.45 -88.09
C LYS A 352 -126.72 59.87 -87.99
N THR A 353 -127.19 60.29 -86.81
CA THR A 353 -128.54 60.83 -86.62
C THR A 353 -128.67 62.27 -87.15
N SER A 354 -127.64 63.10 -87.02
CA SER A 354 -127.52 64.44 -87.63
C SER A 354 -127.37 64.34 -89.15
N SER A 355 -126.60 63.40 -89.69
CA SER A 355 -126.54 63.18 -91.14
C SER A 355 -127.82 62.55 -91.70
N SER A 356 -128.72 62.03 -90.85
CA SER A 356 -130.10 61.70 -91.23
C SER A 356 -131.09 62.88 -91.11
N LEU A 357 -130.71 64.01 -90.49
CA LEU A 357 -131.61 65.16 -90.24
C LEU A 357 -131.08 66.56 -90.61
N SER A 358 -129.85 66.69 -91.12
CA SER A 358 -129.26 67.99 -91.47
C SER A 358 -128.52 67.94 -92.80
N LEU A 359 -129.25 67.62 -93.87
CA LEU A 359 -128.99 68.11 -95.23
C LEU A 359 -129.50 69.57 -95.33
N SER A 360 -128.86 70.49 -94.62
CA SER A 360 -129.06 71.92 -94.87
C SER A 360 -127.92 72.74 -94.28
N SER A 361 -127.53 73.78 -95.03
CA SER A 361 -126.78 74.97 -94.59
C SER A 361 -125.28 74.85 -94.31
N SER A 362 -124.50 74.94 -95.40
CA SER A 362 -123.62 76.07 -95.76
C SER A 362 -122.51 76.57 -94.81
N SER A 363 -121.27 76.45 -95.31
CA SER A 363 -120.25 77.50 -95.53
C SER A 363 -119.64 78.36 -94.40
N SER A 364 -118.31 78.48 -94.50
CA SER A 364 -117.50 79.72 -94.36
C SER A 364 -116.90 80.12 -92.99
N ALA A 365 -115.58 79.93 -92.91
CA ALA A 365 -114.53 80.89 -92.53
C ALA A 365 -114.42 81.51 -91.12
N LYS A 366 -113.14 81.56 -90.70
CA LYS A 366 -112.42 82.63 -89.99
C LYS A 366 -112.59 82.83 -88.46
N ALA A 367 -111.47 82.55 -87.79
CA ALA A 367 -110.64 83.50 -87.04
C ALA A 367 -110.89 83.79 -85.53
N THR A 368 -109.74 83.95 -84.85
CA THR A 368 -109.41 84.88 -83.74
C THR A 368 -109.92 84.62 -82.32
N ALA A 369 -108.99 84.49 -81.35
CA ALA A 369 -108.67 85.53 -80.33
C ALA A 369 -107.73 84.96 -79.23
N THR A 370 -106.49 85.45 -79.03
CA THR A 370 -106.07 86.61 -78.21
C THR A 370 -106.14 86.38 -76.70
N LEU A 371 -105.04 86.60 -75.96
CA LEU A 371 -105.02 87.42 -74.73
C LEU A 371 -103.59 87.68 -74.21
N ILE A 372 -103.25 88.97 -74.19
CA ILE A 372 -102.14 89.65 -73.48
C ILE A 372 -102.64 89.96 -72.05
N PRO A 373 -101.77 90.11 -71.02
CA PRO A 373 -101.51 91.47 -70.50
C PRO A 373 -100.03 91.65 -70.05
N SER A 374 -99.33 92.71 -70.45
CA SER A 374 -99.27 94.05 -69.83
C SER A 374 -98.04 94.27 -68.94
N SER A 375 -97.18 95.13 -69.47
CA SER A 375 -96.10 95.89 -68.83
C SER A 375 -96.60 96.86 -67.75
N SER A 376 -96.03 96.79 -66.53
CA SER A 376 -95.77 97.94 -65.62
C SER A 376 -95.35 97.54 -64.18
N SER A 377 -94.06 97.25 -63.91
CA SER A 377 -93.52 97.29 -62.52
C SER A 377 -91.97 97.38 -62.45
N SER A 378 -91.38 98.30 -63.20
CA SER A 378 -89.93 98.46 -63.42
C SER A 378 -89.07 98.88 -62.20
N TYR A 379 -89.62 98.99 -60.99
CA TYR A 379 -88.83 99.33 -59.79
C TYR A 379 -88.96 98.30 -58.65
N ARG A 380 -89.71 97.20 -58.87
CA ARG A 380 -89.81 96.08 -57.93
C ARG A 380 -89.00 94.87 -58.39
N GLU A 381 -88.99 94.59 -59.70
CA GLU A 381 -88.20 93.49 -60.28
C GLU A 381 -86.69 93.72 -60.18
N GLU A 382 -86.20 94.96 -60.24
CA GLU A 382 -84.77 95.24 -60.03
C GLU A 382 -84.35 94.96 -58.58
N SER A 383 -85.24 95.21 -57.61
CA SER A 383 -85.02 94.83 -56.21
C SER A 383 -85.09 93.31 -55.99
N GLU A 384 -85.92 92.59 -56.76
CA GLU A 384 -85.99 91.13 -56.72
C GLU A 384 -84.78 90.48 -57.42
N LEU A 385 -84.32 91.02 -58.55
CA LEU A 385 -83.09 90.62 -59.22
C LEU A 385 -81.86 90.89 -58.34
N GLU A 386 -81.75 92.07 -57.73
CA GLU A 386 -80.69 92.35 -56.76
C GLU A 386 -80.72 91.41 -55.55
N ARG A 387 -81.92 91.01 -55.07
CA ARG A 387 -82.05 90.00 -54.03
C ARG A 387 -81.58 88.63 -54.50
N THR A 388 -81.97 88.19 -55.69
CA THR A 388 -81.51 86.90 -56.23
C THR A 388 -80.01 86.88 -56.48
N ILE A 389 -79.41 87.99 -56.95
CA ILE A 389 -77.97 88.12 -57.14
C ILE A 389 -77.27 88.06 -55.79
N LYS A 390 -77.74 88.81 -54.78
CA LYS A 390 -77.18 88.74 -53.41
C LYS A 390 -77.35 87.37 -52.78
N ASP A 391 -78.47 86.69 -53.01
CA ASP A 391 -78.71 85.33 -52.51
C ASP A 391 -77.78 84.32 -53.20
N LEU A 392 -77.53 84.47 -54.50
CA LEU A 392 -76.55 83.67 -55.23
C LEU A 392 -75.12 83.97 -54.78
N GLU A 393 -74.75 85.24 -54.61
CA GLU A 393 -73.46 85.66 -54.07
C GLU A 393 -73.24 85.09 -52.66
N ASN A 394 -74.25 85.14 -51.80
CA ASN A 394 -74.22 84.51 -50.47
C ASN A 394 -74.09 82.99 -50.56
N GLN A 395 -74.82 82.32 -51.47
CA GLN A 395 -74.70 80.88 -51.68
C GLN A 395 -73.28 80.49 -52.15
N TYR A 396 -72.71 81.24 -53.11
CA TYR A 396 -71.36 81.00 -53.57
C TYR A 396 -70.32 81.33 -52.50
N ALA A 397 -70.52 82.38 -51.69
CA ALA A 397 -69.66 82.71 -50.55
C ALA A 397 -69.69 81.60 -49.48
N LEU A 398 -70.87 81.08 -49.15
CA LEU A 398 -71.02 79.94 -48.23
C LEU A 398 -70.38 78.67 -48.80
N LYS A 399 -70.55 78.41 -50.10
CA LYS A 399 -69.93 77.27 -50.77
C LYS A 399 -68.40 77.40 -50.82
N LEU A 400 -67.87 78.59 -51.10
CA LEU A 400 -66.44 78.87 -51.05
C LEU A 400 -65.89 78.73 -49.62
N SER A 401 -66.61 79.23 -48.61
CA SER A 401 -66.25 79.02 -47.20
C SER A 401 -66.21 77.54 -46.86
N SER A 402 -67.25 76.79 -47.20
CA SER A 402 -67.32 75.34 -46.95
C SER A 402 -66.23 74.56 -47.68
N LEU A 403 -65.90 74.91 -48.93
CA LEU A 403 -64.78 74.30 -49.64
C LEU A 403 -63.44 74.65 -48.98
N ASN A 404 -63.26 75.89 -48.54
CA ASN A 404 -62.03 76.33 -47.88
C ASN A 404 -61.84 75.62 -46.53
N ASP A 405 -62.91 75.49 -45.74
CA ASP A 405 -62.91 74.71 -44.49
C ASP A 405 -62.59 73.24 -44.76
N ARG A 406 -63.12 72.66 -45.84
CA ARG A 406 -62.80 71.28 -46.24
C ARG A 406 -61.34 71.13 -46.67
N VAL A 407 -60.76 72.11 -47.36
CA VAL A 407 -59.33 72.10 -47.72
C VAL A 407 -58.46 72.16 -46.46
N ILE A 408 -58.76 73.07 -45.52
CA ILE A 408 -58.04 73.15 -44.23
C ILE A 408 -58.15 71.83 -43.46
N GLN A 409 -59.33 71.20 -43.45
CA GLN A 409 -59.51 69.90 -42.81
C GLN A 409 -58.68 68.81 -43.48
N LEU A 410 -58.65 68.74 -44.82
CA LEU A 410 -57.85 67.76 -45.56
C LEU A 410 -56.35 67.98 -45.37
N GLU A 411 -55.88 69.22 -45.29
CA GLU A 411 -54.48 69.54 -44.99
C GLU A 411 -54.10 69.09 -43.58
N LYS A 412 -55.00 69.25 -42.61
CA LYS A 412 -54.80 68.75 -41.25
C LYS A 412 -54.76 67.21 -41.22
N GLU A 413 -55.74 66.55 -41.84
CA GLU A 413 -55.78 65.08 -41.94
C GLU A 413 -54.52 64.55 -42.64
N ARG A 414 -54.04 65.22 -43.70
CA ARG A 414 -52.79 64.88 -44.37
C ARG A 414 -51.59 65.00 -43.41
N ASN A 415 -51.47 66.10 -42.67
CA ASN A 415 -50.36 66.31 -41.73
C ASN A 415 -50.38 65.28 -40.60
N ASP A 416 -51.56 64.95 -40.07
CA ASP A 416 -51.72 63.94 -39.02
C ASP A 416 -51.28 62.56 -39.54
N VAL A 417 -51.68 62.18 -40.76
CA VAL A 417 -51.24 60.93 -41.42
C VAL A 417 -49.73 60.92 -41.69
N GLU A 418 -49.16 62.02 -42.17
CA GLU A 418 -47.70 62.14 -42.38
C GLU A 418 -46.94 62.01 -41.05
N GLN A 419 -47.45 62.60 -39.97
CA GLN A 419 -46.86 62.50 -38.63
C GLN A 419 -46.94 61.07 -38.10
N GLU A 420 -48.08 60.39 -38.22
CA GLU A 420 -48.25 58.99 -37.82
C GLU A 420 -47.32 58.06 -38.60
N LEU A 421 -47.23 58.24 -39.93
CA LEU A 421 -46.33 57.45 -40.78
C LEU A 421 -44.86 57.67 -40.40
N SER A 422 -44.47 58.92 -40.14
CA SER A 422 -43.11 59.25 -39.69
C SER A 422 -42.78 58.65 -38.32
N GLY A 423 -43.76 58.62 -37.40
CA GLY A 423 -43.66 57.97 -36.10
C GLY A 423 -43.46 56.47 -36.24
N SER A 424 -44.32 55.81 -37.04
CA SER A 424 -44.25 54.38 -37.31
C SER A 424 -42.93 53.96 -37.97
N LEU A 425 -42.42 54.74 -38.92
CA LEU A 425 -41.11 54.51 -39.55
C LEU A 425 -39.97 54.61 -38.53
N ARG A 426 -40.00 55.62 -37.64
CA ARG A 426 -38.98 55.78 -36.59
C ARG A 426 -39.00 54.62 -35.59
N GLU A 427 -40.16 54.13 -35.20
CA GLU A 427 -40.30 52.96 -34.33
C GLU A 427 -39.79 51.69 -35.01
N ARG A 428 -40.12 51.47 -36.28
CA ARG A 428 -39.59 50.32 -37.06
C ARG A 428 -38.07 50.39 -37.19
N LEU A 429 -37.49 51.57 -37.41
CA LEU A 429 -36.04 51.73 -37.44
C LEU A 429 -35.40 51.39 -36.09
N LYS A 430 -35.97 51.85 -34.97
CA LYS A 430 -35.51 51.48 -33.62
C LYS A 430 -35.60 49.98 -33.37
N GLU A 431 -36.67 49.33 -33.83
CA GLU A 431 -36.81 47.88 -33.68
C GLU A 431 -35.78 47.11 -34.53
N ILE A 432 -35.50 47.57 -35.76
CA ILE A 432 -34.43 47.01 -36.60
C ILE A 432 -33.06 47.17 -35.91
N GLU A 433 -32.78 48.33 -35.33
CA GLU A 433 -31.54 48.56 -34.57
C GLU A 433 -31.45 47.66 -33.34
N ARG A 434 -32.55 47.47 -32.61
CA ARG A 434 -32.65 46.53 -31.48
C ARG A 434 -32.37 45.09 -31.92
N MET A 435 -32.99 44.62 -33.00
CA MET A 435 -32.74 43.28 -33.53
C MET A 435 -31.29 43.10 -34.00
N ARG A 436 -30.68 44.14 -34.60
CA ARG A 436 -29.25 44.12 -34.99
C ARG A 436 -28.35 44.05 -33.75
N ALA A 437 -28.65 44.80 -32.70
CA ALA A 437 -27.90 44.74 -31.44
C ALA A 437 -28.02 43.35 -30.78
N GLU A 438 -29.22 42.76 -30.76
CA GLU A 438 -29.43 41.41 -30.24
C GLU A 438 -28.69 40.34 -31.07
N ALA A 439 -28.70 40.46 -32.41
CA ALA A 439 -27.95 39.56 -33.28
C ALA A 439 -26.43 39.67 -33.05
N ASN A 440 -25.91 40.89 -32.89
CA ASN A 440 -24.50 41.11 -32.58
C ASN A 440 -24.12 40.55 -31.20
N GLN A 441 -24.98 40.73 -30.19
CA GLN A 441 -24.78 40.16 -28.86
C GLN A 441 -24.72 38.62 -28.92
N LYS A 442 -25.68 37.98 -29.60
CA LYS A 442 -25.69 36.52 -29.77
C LYS A 442 -24.46 36.01 -30.52
N SER A 443 -23.98 36.77 -31.51
CA SER A 443 -22.73 36.45 -32.21
C SER A 443 -21.52 36.50 -31.28
N HIS A 444 -21.48 37.50 -30.38
CA HIS A 444 -20.42 37.61 -29.38
C HIS A 444 -20.48 36.47 -28.36
N ASP A 445 -21.65 36.18 -27.81
CA ASP A 445 -21.88 35.09 -26.85
C ASP A 445 -21.52 33.72 -27.47
N TYR A 446 -21.80 33.52 -28.77
CA TYR A 446 -21.38 32.31 -29.49
C TYR A 446 -19.85 32.21 -29.62
N GLY A 447 -19.17 33.33 -29.88
CA GLY A 447 -17.71 33.40 -29.88
C GLY A 447 -17.12 33.03 -28.51
N ASP A 448 -17.67 33.58 -27.43
CA ASP A 448 -17.23 33.29 -26.07
C ASP A 448 -17.49 31.82 -25.71
N ASN A 449 -18.64 31.27 -26.08
CA ASN A 449 -18.94 29.84 -25.91
C ASN A 449 -17.97 28.94 -26.67
N LEU A 450 -17.57 29.32 -27.88
CA LEU A 450 -16.59 28.57 -28.67
C LEU A 450 -15.19 28.60 -28.02
N THR A 451 -14.78 29.75 -27.46
CA THR A 451 -13.51 29.85 -26.74
C THR A 451 -13.53 29.08 -25.42
N ASN A 452 -14.64 29.12 -24.67
CA ASN A 452 -14.82 28.33 -23.45
C ASN A 452 -14.81 26.81 -23.74
N MET A 453 -15.48 26.38 -24.81
CA MET A 453 -15.45 24.99 -25.26
C MET A 453 -14.03 24.56 -25.65
N LYS A 454 -13.27 25.42 -26.34
CA LYS A 454 -11.87 25.17 -26.66
C LYS A 454 -11.01 25.03 -25.40
N ASN A 455 -11.17 25.92 -24.42
CA ASN A 455 -10.44 25.87 -23.15
C ASN A 455 -10.76 24.59 -22.36
N ARG A 456 -12.03 24.18 -22.29
CA ARG A 456 -12.44 22.90 -21.67
C ARG A 456 -11.83 21.69 -22.39
N ASN A 457 -11.74 21.74 -23.71
CA ASN A 457 -11.07 20.68 -24.49
C ASN A 457 -9.57 20.63 -24.20
N GLU A 458 -8.90 21.78 -24.14
CA GLU A 458 -7.48 21.84 -23.76
C GLU A 458 -7.24 21.33 -22.33
N GLU A 459 -8.15 21.60 -21.39
CA GLU A 459 -8.08 21.09 -20.02
C GLU A 459 -8.31 19.56 -19.97
N ARG A 460 -9.28 19.04 -20.74
CA ARG A 460 -9.51 17.61 -20.92
C ARG A 460 -8.27 16.91 -21.49
N ASP A 461 -7.63 17.50 -22.50
CA ASP A 461 -6.42 16.95 -23.11
C ASP A 461 -5.25 16.94 -22.12
N ARG A 462 -5.08 17.99 -21.28
CA ARG A 462 -4.10 17.99 -20.18
C ARG A 462 -4.38 16.90 -19.15
N GLY A 463 -5.65 16.71 -18.78
CA GLY A 463 -6.05 15.62 -17.87
C GLY A 463 -5.73 14.24 -18.43
N ILE A 464 -5.92 14.03 -19.74
CA ILE A 464 -5.55 12.78 -20.43
C ILE A 464 -4.03 12.56 -20.39
N GLU A 465 -3.22 13.60 -20.63
CA GLU A 465 -1.76 13.50 -20.52
C GLU A 465 -1.29 13.15 -19.11
N GLU A 466 -1.91 13.73 -18.07
CA GLU A 466 -1.61 13.40 -16.67
C GLU A 466 -2.00 11.97 -16.30
N LEU A 467 -3.16 11.50 -16.77
CA LEU A 467 -3.57 10.10 -16.62
C LEU A 467 -2.59 9.14 -17.30
N MET A 468 -2.09 9.47 -18.49
CA MET A 468 -1.08 8.66 -19.19
C MET A 468 0.23 8.59 -18.39
N LYS A 469 0.70 9.71 -17.82
CA LYS A 469 1.89 9.74 -16.95
C LYS A 469 1.69 8.94 -15.67
N LEU A 470 0.51 8.98 -15.06
CA LEU A 470 0.17 8.17 -13.88
C LEU A 470 0.12 6.67 -14.23
N LYS A 471 -0.47 6.32 -15.37
CA LYS A 471 -0.52 4.94 -15.87
C LYS A 471 0.87 4.38 -16.16
N GLU A 472 1.76 5.19 -16.72
CA GLU A 472 3.18 4.82 -16.93
C GLU A 472 3.90 4.58 -15.59
N LYS A 473 3.72 5.49 -14.61
CA LYS A 473 4.28 5.30 -13.26
C LYS A 473 3.74 4.05 -12.57
N LEU A 474 2.45 3.76 -12.71
CA LEU A 474 1.83 2.55 -12.18
C LEU A 474 2.43 1.30 -12.83
N SER A 475 2.56 1.29 -14.16
CA SER A 475 3.19 0.18 -14.89
C SER A 475 4.65 -0.06 -14.47
N LEU A 476 5.41 1.02 -14.24
CA LEU A 476 6.77 0.91 -13.70
C LEU A 476 6.78 0.34 -12.28
N ALA A 477 5.85 0.75 -11.42
CA ALA A 477 5.72 0.22 -10.06
C ALA A 477 5.29 -1.25 -10.03
N GLU A 478 4.44 -1.68 -10.97
CA GLU A 478 4.06 -3.08 -11.16
C GLU A 478 5.27 -3.91 -11.61
N LEU A 479 6.08 -3.41 -12.54
CA LEU A 479 7.29 -4.09 -13.00
C LEU A 479 8.31 -4.25 -11.86
N THR A 480 8.52 -3.21 -11.05
CA THR A 480 9.43 -3.30 -9.89
C THR A 480 8.90 -4.28 -8.85
N THR A 481 7.61 -4.24 -8.53
CA THR A 481 6.95 -5.20 -7.62
C THR A 481 7.11 -6.64 -8.12
N ASN A 482 6.90 -6.88 -9.42
CA ASN A 482 7.08 -8.21 -10.03
C ASN A 482 8.55 -8.68 -9.93
N SER A 483 9.52 -7.80 -10.16
CA SER A 483 10.94 -8.14 -9.97
C SER A 483 11.28 -8.48 -8.52
N GLN A 484 10.72 -7.75 -7.55
CA GLN A 484 10.90 -8.02 -6.13
C GLN A 484 10.23 -9.33 -5.71
N ASN A 485 9.07 -9.66 -6.27
CA ASN A 485 8.42 -10.94 -6.03
C ASN A 485 9.25 -12.11 -6.56
N LEU A 486 9.92 -11.94 -7.71
CA LEU A 486 10.83 -12.94 -8.26
C LEU A 486 12.06 -13.15 -7.35
N THR A 487 12.64 -12.07 -6.80
CA THR A 487 13.76 -12.20 -5.86
C THR A 487 13.34 -12.84 -4.54
N ILE A 488 12.17 -12.49 -4.01
CA ILE A 488 11.57 -13.14 -2.83
C ILE A 488 11.35 -14.64 -3.09
N HIS A 489 10.86 -15.01 -4.28
CA HIS A 489 10.69 -16.41 -4.67
C HIS A 489 12.02 -17.16 -4.67
N ASN A 490 13.06 -16.60 -5.29
CA ASN A 490 14.39 -17.21 -5.31
C ASN A 490 14.98 -17.38 -3.89
N PHE A 491 14.80 -16.39 -3.01
CA PHE A 491 15.24 -16.52 -1.61
C PHE A 491 14.44 -17.59 -0.84
N LYS A 492 13.14 -17.74 -1.13
CA LYS A 492 12.35 -18.83 -0.53
C LYS A 492 12.87 -20.20 -0.98
N GLU A 493 13.16 -20.38 -2.26
CA GLU A 493 13.75 -21.63 -2.77
C GLU A 493 15.11 -21.92 -2.13
N GLU A 494 15.97 -20.90 -1.97
CA GLU A 494 17.27 -21.05 -1.31
C GLU A 494 17.12 -21.41 0.18
N ILE A 495 16.20 -20.76 0.88
CA ILE A 495 15.87 -21.10 2.28
C ILE A 495 15.40 -22.55 2.39
N ASP A 496 14.54 -23.01 1.48
CA ASP A 496 14.02 -24.37 1.52
C ASP A 496 15.09 -25.42 1.17
N ARG A 497 16.01 -25.12 0.23
CA ARG A 497 17.21 -25.94 -0.01
C ARG A 497 18.10 -26.03 1.22
N LEU A 498 18.39 -24.90 1.88
CA LEU A 498 19.20 -24.88 3.10
C LEU A 498 18.53 -25.63 4.25
N LYS A 499 17.20 -25.57 4.36
CA LYS A 499 16.45 -26.40 5.33
C LYS A 499 16.60 -27.88 5.01
N GLU A 500 16.51 -28.28 3.75
CA GLU A 500 16.70 -29.68 3.34
C GLU A 500 18.12 -30.16 3.67
N GLU A 501 19.15 -29.37 3.33
CA GLU A 501 20.54 -29.66 3.71
C GLU A 501 20.72 -29.78 5.23
N LEU A 502 20.09 -28.88 6.01
CA LEU A 502 20.09 -28.95 7.47
C LEU A 502 19.43 -30.24 7.99
N THR A 503 18.32 -30.69 7.39
CA THR A 503 17.68 -31.95 7.77
C THR A 503 18.56 -33.16 7.47
N VAL A 504 19.26 -33.18 6.32
CA VAL A 504 20.20 -34.24 5.96
C VAL A 504 21.40 -34.24 6.91
N ALA A 505 21.93 -33.08 7.27
CA ALA A 505 23.02 -32.94 8.23
C ALA A 505 22.61 -33.44 9.63
N LYS A 506 21.39 -33.11 10.09
CA LYS A 506 20.84 -33.62 11.35
C LYS A 506 20.69 -35.13 11.35
N GLN A 507 20.16 -35.72 10.27
CA GLN A 507 20.06 -37.19 10.14
C GLN A 507 21.44 -37.86 10.15
N LYS A 508 22.44 -37.25 9.52
CA LYS A 508 23.82 -37.75 9.54
C LYS A 508 24.42 -37.68 10.96
N GLN A 509 24.17 -36.60 11.68
CA GLN A 509 24.59 -36.47 13.08
C GLN A 509 23.94 -37.55 13.95
N GLU A 510 22.63 -37.76 13.83
CA GLU A 510 21.90 -38.79 14.59
C GLU A 510 22.47 -40.21 14.34
N ARG A 511 22.80 -40.55 13.09
CA ARG A 511 23.46 -41.83 12.75
C ARG A 511 24.84 -41.97 13.39
N LEU A 512 25.64 -40.91 13.39
CA LEU A 512 26.97 -40.93 14.03
C LEU A 512 26.86 -41.06 15.55
N GLU A 513 25.87 -40.41 16.17
CA GLU A 513 25.58 -40.56 17.60
C GLU A 513 25.13 -42.00 17.93
N GLU A 514 24.31 -42.61 17.07
CA GLU A 514 23.91 -44.02 17.21
C GLU A 514 25.10 -44.98 17.08
N ASP A 515 25.95 -44.79 16.07
CA ASP A 515 27.18 -45.58 15.88
C ASP A 515 28.11 -45.46 17.09
N GLN A 516 28.24 -44.25 17.66
CA GLN A 516 29.01 -44.00 18.87
C GLN A 516 28.43 -44.74 20.07
N ARG A 517 27.10 -44.71 20.27
CA ARG A 517 26.42 -45.49 21.33
C ARG A 517 26.66 -46.98 21.16
N GLN A 518 26.49 -47.52 19.96
CA GLN A 518 26.75 -48.94 19.69
C GLN A 518 28.22 -49.33 19.94
N SER A 519 29.17 -48.43 19.65
CA SER A 519 30.59 -48.66 19.93
C SER A 519 30.87 -48.70 21.44
N LEU A 520 30.26 -47.79 22.21
CA LEU A 520 30.38 -47.77 23.67
C LEU A 520 29.77 -49.04 24.29
N ASP A 521 28.59 -49.46 23.83
CA ASP A 521 27.96 -50.72 24.28
C ASP A 521 28.83 -51.94 23.97
N ARG A 522 29.47 -51.97 22.79
CA ARG A 522 30.44 -53.03 22.43
C ARG A 522 31.66 -53.00 23.34
N GLU A 523 32.17 -51.81 23.66
CA GLU A 523 33.30 -51.67 24.58
C GLU A 523 32.93 -52.13 25.99
N GLU A 524 31.77 -51.75 26.50
CA GLU A 524 31.27 -52.19 27.81
C GLU A 524 31.11 -53.71 27.86
N ARG A 525 30.54 -54.33 26.82
CA ARG A 525 30.45 -55.80 26.70
C ARG A 525 31.82 -56.47 26.68
N LEU A 526 32.79 -55.90 25.97
CA LEU A 526 34.18 -56.42 25.94
C LEU A 526 34.85 -56.27 27.31
N ARG A 527 34.63 -55.15 28.02
CA ARG A 527 35.13 -54.95 29.39
C ARG A 527 34.51 -55.93 30.37
N ALA A 528 33.20 -56.15 30.31
CA ALA A 528 32.49 -57.14 31.13
C ALA A 528 32.99 -58.56 30.84
N ASN A 529 33.19 -58.92 29.57
CA ASN A 529 33.77 -60.21 29.19
C ASN A 529 35.21 -60.35 29.70
N ALA A 530 36.05 -59.33 29.52
CA ALA A 530 37.42 -59.33 30.05
C ALA A 530 37.46 -59.43 31.59
N GLN A 531 36.48 -58.85 32.29
CA GLN A 531 36.32 -58.99 33.73
C GLN A 531 35.92 -60.41 34.12
N SER A 532 34.97 -61.03 33.39
CA SER A 532 34.60 -62.44 33.59
C SER A 532 35.81 -63.36 33.42
N ILE A 533 36.61 -63.16 32.37
CA ILE A 533 37.85 -63.92 32.13
C ILE A 533 38.85 -63.71 33.27
N ARG A 534 39.00 -62.49 33.79
CA ARG A 534 39.87 -62.23 34.97
C ARG A 534 39.37 -62.96 36.21
N ASP A 535 38.06 -63.00 36.45
CA ASP A 535 37.48 -63.69 37.60
C ASP A 535 37.56 -65.21 37.44
N GLU A 536 37.40 -65.74 36.23
CA GLU A 536 37.67 -67.15 35.91
C GLU A 536 39.14 -67.51 36.11
N LEU A 537 40.08 -66.67 35.64
CA LEU A 537 41.51 -66.85 35.88
C LEU A 537 41.84 -66.82 37.37
N ARG A 538 41.24 -65.91 38.15
CA ARG A 538 41.37 -65.89 39.62
C ARG A 538 40.83 -67.16 40.25
N LYS A 539 39.68 -67.69 39.79
CA LYS A 539 39.13 -68.97 40.26
C LYS A 539 40.05 -70.14 39.91
N VAL A 540 40.61 -70.18 38.70
CA VAL A 540 41.57 -71.20 38.27
C VAL A 540 42.85 -71.10 39.09
N GLN A 541 43.41 -69.91 39.30
CA GLN A 541 44.58 -69.68 40.15
C GLN A 541 44.33 -70.11 41.60
N ASN A 542 43.19 -69.70 42.19
CA ASN A 542 42.81 -70.10 43.53
C ASN A 542 42.55 -71.62 43.62
N GLY A 543 42.00 -72.24 42.57
CA GLY A 543 41.84 -73.68 42.46
C GLY A 543 43.18 -74.42 42.35
N ILE A 544 44.14 -73.87 41.61
CA ILE A 544 45.52 -74.39 41.52
C ILE A 544 46.19 -74.30 42.89
N LEU A 545 46.15 -73.14 43.55
CA LEU A 545 46.72 -72.92 44.90
C LEU A 545 46.07 -73.82 45.96
N SER A 546 44.76 -74.04 45.88
CA SER A 546 44.02 -74.93 46.79
C SER A 546 44.33 -76.41 46.53
N ASN A 547 44.60 -76.78 45.28
CA ASN A 547 45.08 -78.13 44.93
C ASN A 547 46.56 -78.32 45.29
N GLU A 548 47.36 -77.26 45.27
CA GLU A 548 48.78 -77.27 45.63
C GLU A 548 48.98 -77.42 47.15
N THR A 549 48.06 -76.90 47.98
CA THR A 549 48.04 -77.14 49.43
C THR A 549 47.58 -78.54 49.84
N LYS A 550 46.88 -79.27 48.97
CA LYS A 550 46.53 -80.69 49.18
C LYS A 550 47.54 -81.67 48.58
N ARG A 551 48.54 -81.17 47.85
CA ARG A 551 49.67 -81.98 47.36
C ARG A 551 50.76 -81.97 48.43
N GLY A 552 51.08 -83.14 48.96
CA GLY A 552 52.10 -83.32 50.00
C GLY A 552 53.43 -82.66 49.62
N LYS A 553 54.12 -82.10 50.61
CA LYS A 553 55.47 -81.54 50.49
C LYS A 553 56.38 -82.54 49.77
N GLY A 554 56.76 -82.23 48.54
CA GLY A 554 57.85 -82.92 47.84
C GLY A 554 57.46 -83.60 46.53
N VAL A 555 57.03 -82.83 45.53
CA VAL A 555 57.33 -83.15 44.11
C VAL A 555 57.45 -81.83 43.37
N GLY A 556 58.67 -81.29 43.28
CA GLY A 556 58.98 -80.20 42.38
C GLY A 556 59.31 -80.76 41.00
N PHE A 557 58.72 -80.19 39.94
CA PHE A 557 59.36 -80.14 38.63
C PHE A 557 58.96 -78.85 37.90
N PHE A 558 60.00 -78.16 37.47
CA PHE A 558 60.06 -76.86 36.81
C PHE A 558 59.68 -76.94 35.32
N ALA A 559 59.14 -75.83 34.79
CA ALA A 559 59.46 -75.27 33.46
C ALA A 559 58.81 -73.87 33.37
N SER A 560 59.52 -72.77 33.64
CA SER A 560 60.48 -72.09 32.74
C SER A 560 59.85 -71.63 31.42
N PHE A 561 59.13 -70.50 31.43
CA PHE A 561 58.85 -69.75 30.21
C PHE A 561 59.90 -68.66 30.04
N SER A 562 60.91 -69.01 29.25
CA SER A 562 61.93 -68.12 28.73
C SER A 562 61.32 -67.13 27.74
N ASN A 563 61.33 -65.87 28.16
CA ASN A 563 61.64 -64.67 27.40
C ASN A 563 62.32 -64.91 26.04
N ILE A 564 61.63 -64.68 24.91
CA ILE A 564 62.25 -64.42 23.60
C ILE A 564 61.59 -63.19 22.98
N ASN A 565 62.34 -62.11 23.06
CA ASN A 565 62.22 -60.90 22.27
C ASN A 565 63.00 -61.12 20.96
N SER A 566 62.38 -60.92 19.80
CA SER A 566 63.12 -60.65 18.54
C SER A 566 62.21 -60.02 17.49
N GLN A 567 62.68 -58.87 17.01
CA GLN A 567 62.11 -58.09 15.92
C GLN A 567 62.36 -58.75 14.54
N GLN A 568 61.63 -58.20 13.57
CA GLN A 568 61.92 -58.08 12.12
C GLN A 568 61.31 -59.13 11.15
N SER A 569 60.51 -58.54 10.25
CA SER A 569 59.90 -58.92 8.96
C SER A 569 60.85 -59.68 7.98
N PRO A 570 60.47 -60.08 6.73
CA PRO A 570 59.25 -59.79 5.96
C PRO A 570 58.69 -60.95 5.04
N THR A 571 57.63 -60.61 4.30
CA THR A 571 57.23 -61.13 2.96
C THR A 571 56.58 -62.51 2.75
N LYS A 572 55.36 -62.43 2.18
CA LYS A 572 54.84 -63.10 0.95
C LYS A 572 54.18 -64.49 1.04
N THR A 573 52.93 -64.46 0.55
CA THR A 573 52.26 -65.39 -0.39
C THR A 573 51.72 -66.74 0.10
N SER A 574 50.38 -66.88 0.13
CA SER A 574 49.55 -67.57 -0.88
C SER A 574 48.40 -68.43 -0.32
N ARG A 575 47.26 -68.37 -1.04
CA ARG A 575 46.21 -69.40 -1.29
C ARG A 575 45.41 -69.96 -0.09
N SER A 576 44.08 -69.69 -0.03
CA SER A 576 42.96 -70.44 -0.68
C SER A 576 42.48 -71.62 0.20
N GLY A 577 41.21 -71.86 0.53
CA GLY A 577 39.91 -71.25 0.21
C GLY A 577 38.75 -72.04 0.88
N ASN A 578 37.51 -71.59 0.62
CA ASN A 578 36.19 -72.22 0.87
C ASN A 578 35.69 -72.30 2.33
N ALA A 579 34.43 -72.01 2.70
CA ALA A 579 33.16 -72.04 1.97
C ALA A 579 32.02 -71.20 2.63
N ARG A 580 31.13 -70.62 1.78
CA ARG A 580 29.63 -70.53 1.87
C ARG A 580 28.97 -69.79 3.08
N THR A 581 27.94 -68.93 2.95
CA THR A 581 26.79 -68.81 2.01
C THR A 581 26.07 -67.43 2.07
N ARG A 582 25.49 -67.00 0.92
CA ARG A 582 24.21 -66.24 0.66
C ARG A 582 24.08 -64.78 1.17
N THR A 583 23.53 -63.75 0.48
CA THR A 583 22.67 -63.60 -0.73
C THR A 583 22.55 -62.11 -1.13
N VAL A 584 22.47 -61.81 -2.46
CA VAL A 584 21.64 -60.75 -3.15
C VAL A 584 22.01 -59.26 -2.96
N THR A 585 22.01 -58.30 -3.90
CA THR A 585 22.15 -58.13 -5.37
C THR A 585 22.32 -56.61 -5.64
N ASN A 586 22.96 -56.25 -6.76
CA ASN A 586 22.86 -54.98 -7.53
C ASN A 586 23.60 -53.71 -7.06
N SER A 587 24.66 -53.38 -7.80
CA SER A 587 25.25 -52.05 -7.96
C SER A 587 25.10 -51.59 -9.42
N PRO A 588 24.73 -50.33 -9.69
CA PRO A 588 24.96 -49.72 -10.99
C PRO A 588 26.07 -48.66 -10.94
N LYS A 589 26.76 -48.60 -12.07
CA LYS A 589 27.75 -47.62 -12.53
C LYS A 589 27.24 -46.17 -12.38
N THR A 590 28.14 -45.26 -12.03
CA THR A 590 27.96 -43.81 -12.26
C THR A 590 28.93 -43.33 -13.34
N PRO A 591 28.48 -42.43 -14.25
CA PRO A 591 29.27 -41.99 -15.38
C PRO A 591 30.08 -40.72 -15.08
N ARG A 592 31.21 -40.66 -15.79
CA ARG A 592 32.03 -39.50 -16.11
C ARG A 592 31.26 -38.60 -17.10
N ILE A 593 31.06 -37.32 -16.79
CA ILE A 593 30.62 -36.29 -17.74
C ILE A 593 31.45 -35.02 -17.54
N ASP A 594 31.80 -34.45 -18.68
CA ASP A 594 32.73 -33.37 -18.92
C ASP A 594 32.30 -32.00 -18.37
N THR A 595 33.32 -31.23 -18.04
CA THR A 595 33.32 -29.79 -17.79
C THR A 595 33.03 -29.00 -19.07
N PRO A 596 32.21 -27.93 -19.03
CA PRO A 596 32.37 -26.81 -19.94
C PRO A 596 33.14 -25.68 -19.26
N SER A 597 34.26 -25.34 -19.90
CA SER A 597 34.98 -24.08 -19.75
C SER A 597 34.14 -22.94 -20.32
N ILE A 598 33.84 -21.90 -19.52
CA ILE A 598 33.46 -20.57 -20.03
C ILE A 598 34.21 -19.51 -19.20
N ASN A 599 35.26 -18.99 -19.84
CA ASN A 599 35.79 -17.63 -19.81
C ASN A 599 35.36 -16.71 -18.66
N SER A 600 36.29 -16.55 -17.73
CA SER A 600 36.56 -15.27 -17.09
C SER A 600 37.19 -14.32 -18.12
N ASP A 601 36.44 -13.30 -18.56
CA ASP A 601 37.04 -12.15 -19.23
C ASP A 601 37.11 -10.96 -18.27
N SER A 602 38.29 -10.36 -18.28
CA SER A 602 38.76 -9.36 -17.34
C SER A 602 38.74 -8.02 -18.04
N SER A 603 37.93 -7.06 -17.58
CA SER A 603 38.14 -5.66 -17.91
C SER A 603 38.28 -4.84 -16.62
N LYS A 604 39.55 -4.63 -16.26
CA LYS A 604 40.01 -3.43 -15.57
C LYS A 604 39.54 -2.22 -16.36
N ILE A 605 39.02 -1.18 -15.70
CA ILE A 605 39.32 0.25 -15.98
C ILE A 605 39.00 1.06 -14.71
N ASN A 606 40.09 1.57 -14.11
CA ASN A 606 40.30 2.85 -13.44
C ASN A 606 39.23 3.55 -12.58
N ASN A 607 39.63 3.74 -11.32
CA ASN A 607 39.59 5.01 -10.57
C ASN A 607 39.64 6.27 -11.45
N LYS A 608 38.79 7.28 -11.18
CA LYS A 608 39.20 8.55 -10.52
C LYS A 608 38.08 9.60 -10.49
N ASP A 609 38.06 10.31 -9.35
CA ASP A 609 37.71 11.73 -9.15
C ASP A 609 36.21 12.08 -9.18
N ARG A 610 35.64 12.43 -8.00
CA ARG A 610 35.53 13.81 -7.44
C ARG A 610 34.58 14.65 -8.31
N THR A 611 33.45 15.17 -7.81
CA THR A 611 33.32 16.18 -6.74
C THR A 611 31.84 16.42 -6.43
N SER A 612 31.52 16.71 -5.16
CA SER A 612 30.55 17.71 -4.62
C SER A 612 29.49 18.31 -5.57
N SER A 613 28.25 18.65 -5.19
CA SER A 613 27.83 19.34 -3.97
C SER A 613 26.30 19.53 -4.01
N SER A 614 25.68 19.45 -2.83
CA SER A 614 24.67 20.35 -2.26
C SER A 614 23.65 21.06 -3.17
N SER A 615 22.39 20.71 -2.91
CA SER A 615 21.20 21.55 -2.98
C SER A 615 21.14 22.59 -1.83
N SER A 616 20.88 23.86 -2.15
CA SER A 616 20.29 24.90 -1.27
C SER A 616 19.60 25.95 -2.17
N ILE A 617 18.26 26.07 -2.14
CA ILE A 617 17.45 27.11 -1.45
C ILE A 617 17.85 28.56 -1.78
N SER A 618 16.97 29.31 -2.49
CA SER A 618 16.31 30.55 -2.01
C SER A 618 15.89 31.53 -3.14
N SER A 619 14.58 31.82 -3.19
CA SER A 619 13.93 33.15 -3.20
C SER A 619 14.17 34.23 -4.30
N VAL A 620 13.04 34.67 -4.87
CA VAL A 620 12.54 36.08 -4.95
C VAL A 620 12.92 36.99 -6.15
N THR A 621 11.89 37.75 -6.56
CA THR A 621 11.81 39.03 -7.32
C THR A 621 11.70 39.07 -8.85
N SER A 622 10.66 39.82 -9.25
CA SER A 622 10.13 40.23 -10.56
C SER A 622 11.04 41.21 -11.36
N PRO A 623 10.51 42.02 -12.30
CA PRO A 623 10.33 41.76 -13.73
C PRO A 623 11.18 42.71 -14.62
N SER A 624 11.32 42.45 -15.93
CA SER A 624 11.30 43.48 -17.01
C SER A 624 11.78 42.99 -18.38
N SER A 625 11.01 43.43 -19.38
CA SER A 625 11.39 43.97 -20.70
C SER A 625 12.09 43.10 -21.77
N SER A 626 11.34 42.95 -22.86
CA SER A 626 11.74 43.17 -24.27
C SER A 626 12.84 42.30 -24.87
N SER A 627 12.48 41.53 -25.91
CA SER A 627 12.76 41.93 -27.30
C SER A 627 12.36 40.84 -28.30
N SER A 628 11.63 41.29 -29.31
CA SER A 628 11.61 40.85 -30.71
C SER A 628 12.52 39.66 -31.11
N SER A 629 11.93 38.61 -31.67
CA SER A 629 12.51 37.99 -32.86
C SER A 629 11.46 37.35 -33.75
N VAL A 630 11.27 38.02 -34.88
CA VAL A 630 10.58 37.57 -36.09
C VAL A 630 11.29 36.33 -36.64
N ARG A 631 10.60 35.21 -36.81
CA ARG A 631 11.00 34.24 -37.84
C ARG A 631 9.83 33.44 -38.40
N SER A 632 9.38 33.93 -39.54
CA SER A 632 8.50 33.27 -40.51
C SER A 632 8.91 31.83 -40.83
N LYS A 633 7.93 30.93 -40.91
CA LYS A 633 7.95 29.83 -41.87
C LYS A 633 6.59 29.73 -42.58
N ARG A 634 6.62 30.16 -43.84
CA ARG A 634 5.68 29.85 -44.93
C ARG A 634 5.49 28.34 -45.04
N THR A 635 4.23 27.91 -45.16
CA THR A 635 3.78 26.82 -46.06
C THR A 635 2.42 27.26 -46.62
N LEU A 636 2.43 27.84 -47.81
CA LEU A 636 2.11 27.23 -49.11
C LEU A 636 0.61 26.90 -49.28
N TYR A 637 -0.02 27.79 -50.05
CA TYR A 637 -1.37 27.75 -50.59
C TYR A 637 -1.63 26.49 -51.43
N LYS A 638 -2.86 25.97 -51.36
CA LYS A 638 -3.48 25.24 -52.47
C LYS A 638 -4.88 25.81 -52.71
N GLN A 639 -4.96 26.66 -53.73
CA GLN A 639 -6.19 27.09 -54.39
C GLN A 639 -6.98 25.88 -54.89
N LYS A 640 -8.30 25.92 -54.69
CA LYS A 640 -9.27 25.35 -55.63
C LYS A 640 -10.34 26.41 -55.83
N GLU A 641 -10.29 27.00 -57.02
CA GLU A 641 -11.35 27.82 -57.59
C GLU A 641 -12.49 26.92 -58.12
N ASP A 642 -13.63 27.59 -58.26
CA ASP A 642 -14.64 27.46 -59.31
C ASP A 642 -16.00 26.83 -59.02
N ARG A 643 -16.99 27.62 -59.49
CA ARG A 643 -18.43 27.42 -59.73
C ARG A 643 -19.31 27.76 -58.51
N GLY A 644 -20.06 28.87 -58.47
CA GLY A 644 -20.64 29.69 -59.55
C GLY A 644 -22.07 29.24 -59.83
N SER A 645 -23.05 29.93 -59.24
CA SER A 645 -24.42 29.97 -59.74
C SER A 645 -25.13 31.19 -59.16
N ASP A 646 -25.27 32.18 -60.03
CA ASP A 646 -26.10 33.37 -59.93
C ASP A 646 -27.60 33.05 -59.85
N LEU A 647 -28.30 33.94 -59.15
CA LEU A 647 -29.65 34.48 -59.42
C LEU A 647 -30.81 33.51 -59.74
N ASN A 648 -31.84 33.52 -58.89
CA ASN A 648 -33.19 33.76 -59.42
C ASN A 648 -34.17 34.33 -58.37
N ILE A 649 -34.62 35.55 -58.63
CA ILE A 649 -35.79 36.20 -58.03
C ILE A 649 -36.98 35.83 -58.92
N ASN A 650 -38.03 35.21 -58.36
CA ASN A 650 -39.43 35.47 -58.72
C ASN A 650 -40.40 34.68 -57.81
N GLN A 651 -41.21 35.42 -57.05
CA GLN A 651 -42.60 35.06 -56.69
C GLN A 651 -43.49 35.17 -57.97
N PRO A 652 -44.74 34.64 -58.06
CA PRO A 652 -45.75 34.61 -56.98
C PRO A 652 -46.77 33.43 -56.95
N THR A 653 -47.54 33.41 -55.84
CA THR A 653 -48.94 32.92 -55.67
C THR A 653 -49.37 31.54 -56.18
N HIS A 654 -49.81 30.64 -55.28
CA HIS A 654 -51.17 30.10 -55.31
C HIS A 654 -51.52 29.31 -54.03
N ASP A 655 -52.72 29.56 -53.49
CA ASP A 655 -53.41 28.78 -52.46
C ASP A 655 -53.62 27.32 -52.85
N GLY A 656 -53.68 26.43 -51.86
CA GLY A 656 -54.17 25.06 -52.06
C GLY A 656 -53.98 24.16 -50.85
N GLN A 657 -54.98 24.11 -49.98
CA GLN A 657 -55.14 23.09 -48.95
C GLN A 657 -54.98 21.67 -49.54
N HIS A 658 -54.18 20.80 -48.92
CA HIS A 658 -54.64 19.45 -48.60
C HIS A 658 -53.71 18.71 -47.63
N GLN A 659 -54.38 18.14 -46.64
CA GLN A 659 -53.87 17.16 -45.70
C GLN A 659 -53.47 15.88 -46.45
N GLN A 660 -52.36 15.26 -46.07
CA GLN A 660 -52.33 13.91 -45.48
C GLN A 660 -50.92 13.30 -45.58
N ARG A 661 -50.48 12.80 -44.43
CA ARG A 661 -49.33 11.93 -44.20
C ARG A 661 -49.21 10.83 -45.27
N LYS A 662 -47.99 10.60 -45.77
CA LYS A 662 -47.38 9.27 -45.91
C LYS A 662 -45.92 9.35 -46.37
N THR A 663 -45.03 9.19 -45.39
CA THR A 663 -43.78 8.41 -45.39
C THR A 663 -43.24 7.89 -46.74
N ILE A 664 -42.15 8.51 -47.21
CA ILE A 664 -41.11 7.94 -48.08
C ILE A 664 -39.81 8.58 -47.55
N LYS A 665 -39.07 7.89 -46.68
CA LYS A 665 -37.95 6.97 -46.99
C LYS A 665 -36.86 7.64 -47.82
N ASP A 666 -35.66 7.55 -47.26
CA ASP A 666 -34.33 7.66 -47.88
C ASP A 666 -33.49 8.84 -47.37
N ASP A 667 -32.24 8.48 -47.04
CA ASP A 667 -31.11 9.26 -46.54
C ASP A 667 -31.07 9.57 -45.05
N ASP A 668 -30.55 8.61 -44.27
CA ASP A 668 -29.43 8.83 -43.33
C ASP A 668 -28.86 7.47 -42.88
N ASN A 669 -27.92 6.94 -43.67
CA ASN A 669 -26.92 5.98 -43.19
C ASN A 669 -25.74 6.81 -42.68
N GLN A 670 -25.76 7.12 -41.38
CA GLN A 670 -24.58 7.60 -40.69
C GLN A 670 -24.38 6.73 -39.45
N ASP A 671 -23.27 6.02 -39.48
CA ASP A 671 -22.83 5.00 -38.54
C ASP A 671 -22.87 5.54 -37.09
N ASP A 672 -23.81 5.01 -36.31
CA ASP A 672 -23.90 5.17 -34.86
C ASP A 672 -23.67 3.81 -34.19
N ASP A 673 -22.46 3.29 -34.35
CA ASP A 673 -21.98 2.05 -33.72
C ASP A 673 -21.22 2.34 -32.40
N GLY A 674 -21.52 3.47 -31.74
CA GLY A 674 -20.74 3.94 -30.58
C GLY A 674 -21.37 3.75 -29.20
N GLU A 675 -22.63 3.34 -29.11
CA GLU A 675 -23.41 3.36 -27.85
C GLU A 675 -23.82 1.96 -27.33
N GLY A 676 -23.17 0.90 -27.83
CA GLY A 676 -23.46 -0.48 -27.46
C GLY A 676 -22.85 -0.97 -26.13
N ASP A 677 -21.81 -0.32 -25.63
CA ASP A 677 -20.98 -0.86 -24.53
C ASP A 677 -21.37 -0.34 -23.13
N GLU A 678 -22.20 0.70 -23.01
CA GLU A 678 -22.65 1.20 -21.70
C GLU A 678 -23.83 0.40 -21.11
N ALA A 679 -24.48 -0.45 -21.91
CA ALA A 679 -25.57 -1.31 -21.50
C ALA A 679 -25.17 -2.79 -21.39
N GLU A 680 -23.89 -3.14 -21.56
CA GLU A 680 -23.39 -4.48 -21.24
C GLU A 680 -23.25 -4.60 -19.72
N VAL A 681 -24.41 -4.69 -19.07
CA VAL A 681 -24.57 -4.93 -17.65
C VAL A 681 -23.70 -6.13 -17.31
N ASN A 682 -22.63 -5.90 -16.54
CA ASN A 682 -21.64 -6.92 -16.22
C ASN A 682 -22.35 -8.13 -15.57
N PHE A 683 -22.60 -9.16 -16.38
CA PHE A 683 -23.36 -10.34 -15.97
C PHE A 683 -22.69 -11.06 -14.80
N GLU A 684 -21.37 -10.91 -14.65
CA GLU A 684 -20.61 -11.45 -13.55
C GLU A 684 -20.88 -10.70 -12.23
N TYR A 685 -21.04 -9.37 -12.28
CA TYR A 685 -21.43 -8.58 -11.11
C TYR A 685 -22.85 -8.94 -10.64
N ILE A 686 -23.80 -9.06 -11.57
CA ILE A 686 -25.17 -9.52 -11.24
C ILE A 686 -25.11 -10.93 -10.66
N ARG A 687 -24.39 -11.86 -11.29
CA ARG A 687 -24.25 -13.25 -10.82
C ARG A 687 -23.70 -13.32 -9.40
N ASN A 688 -22.63 -12.59 -9.09
CA ASN A 688 -22.03 -12.58 -7.75
C ASN A 688 -22.97 -11.96 -6.71
N THR A 689 -23.67 -10.89 -7.08
CA THR A 689 -24.67 -10.27 -6.21
C THR A 689 -25.81 -11.25 -5.91
N LEU A 690 -26.34 -11.94 -6.93
CA LEU A 690 -27.39 -12.96 -6.75
C LEU A 690 -26.93 -14.13 -5.87
N LEU A 691 -25.68 -14.60 -6.04
CA LEU A 691 -25.12 -15.68 -5.22
C LEU A 691 -25.00 -15.28 -3.73
N GLN A 692 -24.54 -14.05 -3.45
CA GLN A 692 -24.42 -13.55 -2.08
C GLN A 692 -25.79 -13.48 -1.36
N PHE A 693 -26.84 -13.08 -2.08
CA PHE A 693 -28.19 -13.08 -1.54
C PHE A 693 -28.80 -14.48 -1.35
N LEU A 694 -28.35 -15.48 -2.12
CA LEU A 694 -28.83 -16.87 -1.99
C LEU A 694 -28.12 -17.64 -0.87
N GLU A 695 -26.86 -17.30 -0.59
CA GLU A 695 -26.03 -17.86 0.49
C GLU A 695 -26.63 -17.57 1.87
N HIS A 696 -27.18 -16.38 2.06
CA HIS A 696 -27.81 -15.93 3.31
C HIS A 696 -29.35 -16.02 3.26
N LYS A 697 -29.96 -16.93 4.05
CA LYS A 697 -31.42 -17.13 4.05
C LYS A 697 -32.19 -15.86 4.45
N GLU A 698 -31.65 -15.10 5.38
CA GLU A 698 -32.19 -13.83 5.87
C GLU A 698 -32.23 -12.72 4.81
N MET A 699 -31.40 -12.79 3.77
CA MET A 699 -31.31 -11.75 2.75
C MET A 699 -32.19 -12.01 1.52
N ARG A 700 -32.80 -13.20 1.40
CA ARG A 700 -33.67 -13.57 0.26
C ARG A 700 -34.86 -12.62 0.03
N PRO A 701 -35.52 -12.04 1.04
CA PRO A 701 -36.58 -11.06 0.81
C PRO A 701 -36.07 -9.78 0.12
N HIS A 702 -34.81 -9.41 0.37
CA HIS A 702 -34.17 -8.24 -0.25
C HIS A 702 -33.82 -8.53 -1.72
N LEU A 703 -33.40 -9.75 -2.03
CA LEU A 703 -33.16 -10.22 -3.40
C LEU A 703 -34.38 -10.02 -4.32
N VAL A 704 -35.57 -10.37 -3.82
CA VAL A 704 -36.83 -10.20 -4.56
C VAL A 704 -37.10 -8.73 -4.87
N ARG A 705 -36.75 -7.82 -3.96
CA ARG A 705 -36.89 -6.37 -4.17
C ARG A 705 -35.91 -5.86 -5.22
N VAL A 706 -34.64 -6.28 -5.17
CA VAL A 706 -33.59 -5.88 -6.12
C VAL A 706 -33.91 -6.41 -7.53
N LEU A 707 -34.26 -7.70 -7.64
CA LEU A 707 -34.69 -8.30 -8.91
C LEU A 707 -35.96 -7.64 -9.47
N GLY A 708 -36.88 -7.20 -8.61
CA GLY A 708 -38.07 -6.47 -9.04
C GLY A 708 -37.74 -5.15 -9.72
N VAL A 709 -36.70 -4.43 -9.26
CA VAL A 709 -36.24 -3.20 -9.91
C VAL A 709 -35.55 -3.51 -11.23
N ILE A 710 -34.63 -4.48 -11.25
CA ILE A 710 -33.83 -4.82 -12.44
C ILE A 710 -34.71 -5.40 -13.57
N LEU A 711 -35.64 -6.29 -13.23
CA LEU A 711 -36.50 -6.98 -14.21
C LEU A 711 -37.87 -6.31 -14.39
N HIS A 712 -38.10 -5.15 -13.74
CA HIS A 712 -39.32 -4.36 -13.83
C HIS A 712 -40.59 -5.15 -13.48
N PHE A 713 -40.56 -5.95 -12.40
CA PHE A 713 -41.74 -6.67 -11.94
C PHE A 713 -42.82 -5.72 -11.42
N THR A 714 -44.07 -6.05 -11.72
CA THR A 714 -45.22 -5.37 -11.15
C THR A 714 -45.30 -5.60 -9.64
N PRO A 715 -45.89 -4.68 -8.86
CA PRO A 715 -46.06 -4.86 -7.41
C PRO A 715 -46.86 -6.13 -7.01
N GLN A 716 -47.63 -6.72 -7.93
CA GLN A 716 -48.33 -7.99 -7.71
C GLN A 716 -47.38 -9.19 -7.83
N GLU A 717 -46.48 -9.19 -8.81
CA GLU A 717 -45.46 -10.23 -9.00
C GLU A 717 -44.45 -10.24 -7.86
N ILE A 718 -44.01 -9.07 -7.39
CA ILE A 718 -43.13 -8.94 -6.22
C ILE A 718 -43.79 -9.57 -4.97
N ARG A 719 -45.09 -9.36 -4.75
CA ARG A 719 -45.84 -9.96 -3.63
C ARG A 719 -45.96 -11.47 -3.74
N ARG A 720 -46.16 -12.01 -4.95
CA ARG A 720 -46.19 -13.47 -5.19
C ARG A 720 -44.82 -14.12 -4.95
N LEU A 721 -43.75 -13.48 -5.41
CA LEU A 721 -42.37 -13.97 -5.21
C LEU A 721 -41.94 -13.90 -3.75
N ALA A 722 -42.29 -12.83 -3.03
CA ALA A 722 -41.99 -12.71 -1.60
C ALA A 722 -42.72 -13.80 -0.77
N ALA A 723 -43.97 -14.12 -1.11
CA ALA A 723 -44.73 -15.19 -0.46
C ALA A 723 -44.13 -16.59 -0.67
N ASN A 724 -43.50 -16.85 -1.82
CA ASN A 724 -42.82 -18.12 -2.09
C ASN A 724 -41.41 -18.18 -1.49
N SER A 725 -40.78 -17.04 -1.19
CA SER A 725 -39.43 -16.97 -0.61
C SER A 725 -39.35 -17.34 0.89
N THR A 726 -40.51 -17.45 1.54
CA THR A 726 -40.64 -17.81 2.97
C THR A 726 -40.89 -19.30 3.21
N LEU A 727 -41.04 -20.09 2.14
CA LEU A 727 -41.02 -21.55 2.14
C LEU A 727 -39.58 -22.04 1.88
#